data_AF-A0A6J2YUQ8-F1
#
_entry.id   AF-A0A6J2YUQ8-F1
#
_cell.length_a   1.000
_cell.length_b   1.000
_cell.length_c   1.000
_cell.angle_alpha   90.00
_cell.angle_beta   90.00
_cell.angle_gamma   90.00
#
_symmetry.space_group_name_H-M   'P 1'
#
loop_
_entity.id
_entity.type
_entity.pdbx_description
1 polymer ?
#
loop_
_entity_poly.entity_id
_entity_poly.type
_entity_poly.pdbx_seq_one_letter_code
_entity_poly.pdbx_strand_id
1 'polypeptide(L)'
;MLKNVSNGKWKKFILLCFIATTVFLTISYYDTGKFLAFQVLVTTETSGGKENITSETNSTQASFLINKTEFVTLKEALRLKERHVTQSDRSETNSQCQNKSGVEQLFTTTVKQPPVNISDDTRYIVSSSKCKILNLETFSPDAVKYYKKLKYKACSQNKLLTYVVKENNTATVKIDGNVIDPAVIRCCYSNVSRKKNEKDPDGSIKITDCKHFKNNVTITKDAILIKCHKIHSKEKIYENVHASVLIRDDVQRKINDFNGTIKPLSVIFIGIDSISRLNFERSMPETYKYVEDNNWISLKGYNKMDDNTFPNLMAILTGFNQTTAYKICNPRSIGYLDKCPMLWYDYRNFGYVTGYAEDEASISTFNYKKKGFVQPPADYYFRPYVMASEKLQKVTINGMTYCTGPETAGERILNLVEDFAVTFKQNPHFGFFWMNSFSHNNVNSPSMMDSKTKQLLANLEANDVYNNTLIIFLSDHGMRFGDIRLTPTGWQEERLPFIYFSFPNWFKEKYPEQYLNFKSNTNKLTTPYDLYITLQHILVLSGFNYTIKNSDACPECLSLFEKVPSERSCEEAGIVDHWCTCAGYVEKKLEPEEQEKLKKFFLEEIQKIIQSRDGNDKCIRYSVESISTRISQKFSYKTNSYALVYLRTNPKAVFETTISYEGDIMSSNLTLGDISRLDFYNTHSKCVSDDYLKKYCFCKN
;
A
#
# COMPACT_ATOMS: atom_id res chain seq x y z
N MET A 1 -83.87 -1.44 -27.55
CA MET A 1 -84.74 -2.01 -26.49
C MET A 1 -83.86 -2.48 -25.32
N LEU A 2 -84.43 -3.03 -24.23
CA LEU A 2 -83.85 -2.95 -22.87
C LEU A 2 -83.24 -4.26 -22.29
N LYS A 3 -82.07 -4.12 -21.62
CA LYS A 3 -81.55 -4.78 -20.37
C LYS A 3 -81.23 -6.30 -20.25
N ASN A 4 -79.94 -6.59 -19.91
CA ASN A 4 -79.38 -7.53 -18.87
C ASN A 4 -79.38 -9.08 -19.11
N VAL A 5 -78.66 -10.04 -18.42
CA VAL A 5 -77.44 -10.26 -17.53
C VAL A 5 -77.35 -11.80 -17.19
N SER A 6 -76.28 -12.56 -16.83
CA SER A 6 -74.79 -12.63 -17.01
C SER A 6 -74.26 -14.06 -16.60
N ASN A 7 -72.92 -14.36 -16.56
CA ASN A 7 -72.28 -15.64 -16.11
C ASN A 7 -70.76 -15.45 -15.76
N GLY A 8 -69.88 -16.40 -15.35
CA GLY A 8 -69.88 -17.87 -15.08
C GLY A 8 -68.62 -18.60 -15.64
N LYS A 9 -68.13 -19.83 -15.25
CA LYS A 9 -68.30 -20.75 -14.08
C LYS A 9 -67.34 -22.01 -14.20
N TRP A 10 -66.94 -22.71 -13.11
CA TRP A 10 -66.09 -23.97 -13.01
C TRP A 10 -64.54 -23.80 -13.22
N LYS A 11 -63.52 -24.58 -12.73
CA LYS A 11 -63.20 -25.97 -12.20
C LYS A 11 -62.71 -27.01 -13.28
N LYS A 12 -61.86 -28.07 -13.07
CA LYS A 12 -61.39 -28.90 -11.91
C LYS A 12 -60.14 -29.83 -12.24
N PHE A 13 -59.38 -30.35 -11.24
CA PHE A 13 -58.55 -31.63 -11.21
C PHE A 13 -57.23 -31.74 -12.09
N ILE A 14 -56.27 -32.71 -12.01
CA ILE A 14 -55.64 -33.70 -11.03
C ILE A 14 -54.34 -34.36 -11.72
N LEU A 15 -53.42 -35.31 -11.34
CA LEU A 15 -53.24 -36.51 -10.44
C LEU A 15 -51.76 -37.08 -10.33
N LEU A 16 -51.37 -37.74 -9.21
CA LEU A 16 -50.28 -38.77 -8.89
C LEU A 16 -48.77 -38.61 -9.29
N CYS A 17 -47.76 -39.13 -8.55
CA CYS A 17 -47.60 -40.48 -7.91
C CYS A 17 -46.78 -40.58 -6.56
N PHE A 18 -45.91 -41.59 -6.34
CA PHE A 18 -45.30 -42.09 -5.06
C PHE A 18 -43.72 -42.15 -5.07
N ILE A 19 -42.90 -42.72 -4.13
CA ILE A 19 -43.03 -43.63 -2.94
C ILE A 19 -41.86 -43.49 -1.89
N ALA A 20 -41.64 -44.43 -0.93
CA ALA A 20 -40.67 -44.42 0.21
C ALA A 20 -39.48 -45.45 0.05
N THR A 21 -38.51 -45.75 0.97
CA THR A 21 -38.48 -45.91 2.46
C THR A 21 -37.03 -45.83 3.09
N THR A 22 -36.83 -46.22 4.37
CA THR A 22 -35.76 -45.78 5.35
C THR A 22 -34.65 -46.79 5.72
N VAL A 23 -33.41 -46.33 6.06
CA VAL A 23 -32.34 -47.02 6.88
C VAL A 23 -31.47 -45.98 7.66
N PHE A 24 -30.68 -46.40 8.67
CA PHE A 24 -29.87 -45.58 9.63
C PHE A 24 -28.40 -46.09 9.78
N LEU A 25 -27.44 -45.21 10.21
CA LEU A 25 -26.06 -45.48 10.72
C LEU A 25 -25.00 -46.07 9.71
N THR A 26 -23.68 -45.80 9.73
CA THR A 26 -22.81 -44.77 10.38
C THR A 26 -21.42 -44.61 9.69
N ILE A 27 -20.85 -43.39 9.75
CA ILE A 27 -19.40 -43.02 9.77
C ILE A 27 -18.46 -43.45 8.61
N SER A 28 -17.96 -42.47 7.84
CA SER A 28 -16.51 -42.16 7.71
C SER A 28 -16.19 -40.88 6.90
N TYR A 29 -15.72 -39.84 7.60
CA TYR A 29 -14.73 -38.78 7.24
C TYR A 29 -14.76 -37.91 5.95
N TYR A 30 -14.17 -36.71 6.13
CA TYR A 30 -13.70 -35.69 5.16
C TYR A 30 -14.69 -34.86 4.32
N ASP A 31 -15.13 -33.77 4.95
CA ASP A 31 -14.94 -32.37 4.48
C ASP A 31 -14.94 -32.07 2.98
N THR A 32 -15.99 -31.35 2.52
CA THR A 32 -15.84 -30.31 1.50
C THR A 32 -17.02 -29.33 1.54
N GLY A 33 -16.90 -28.27 2.33
CA GLY A 33 -17.95 -27.25 2.52
C GLY A 33 -18.24 -26.33 1.31
N LYS A 34 -18.72 -26.87 0.19
CA LYS A 34 -19.25 -26.09 -0.95
C LYS A 34 -20.78 -25.98 -0.88
N PHE A 35 -21.29 -24.82 -0.50
CA PHE A 35 -22.70 -24.47 -0.70
C PHE A 35 -22.86 -23.47 -1.86
N LEU A 36 -23.64 -23.86 -2.88
CA LEU A 36 -24.20 -22.90 -3.83
C LEU A 36 -25.42 -22.23 -3.18
N ALA A 37 -25.38 -20.91 -3.04
CA ALA A 37 -26.56 -20.12 -2.70
C ALA A 37 -27.28 -19.72 -4.00
N PHE A 38 -28.38 -20.40 -4.34
CA PHE A 38 -29.33 -19.89 -5.32
C PHE A 38 -30.13 -18.75 -4.69
N GLN A 39 -29.93 -17.52 -5.16
CA GLN A 39 -30.67 -16.36 -4.67
C GLN A 39 -31.91 -16.13 -5.55
N VAL A 40 -33.07 -16.51 -5.04
CA VAL A 40 -34.37 -16.17 -5.66
C VAL A 40 -34.64 -14.69 -5.45
N LEU A 41 -34.78 -13.93 -6.53
CA LEU A 41 -35.32 -12.57 -6.45
C LEU A 41 -36.83 -12.62 -6.22
N VAL A 42 -37.28 -12.03 -5.11
CA VAL A 42 -38.68 -11.62 -4.94
C VAL A 42 -38.74 -10.13 -5.22
N THR A 43 -39.38 -9.76 -6.33
CA THR A 43 -39.64 -8.36 -6.69
C THR A 43 -40.96 -7.90 -6.09
N THR A 44 -40.93 -6.89 -5.22
CA THR A 44 -42.12 -6.16 -4.77
C THR A 44 -42.14 -4.78 -5.41
N GLU A 45 -42.98 -4.61 -6.43
CA GLU A 45 -43.32 -3.28 -6.95
C GLU A 45 -44.30 -2.58 -6.00
N THR A 46 -44.06 -1.32 -5.69
CA THR A 46 -45.09 -0.39 -5.20
C THR A 46 -44.94 0.93 -5.96
N SER A 47 -46.07 1.45 -6.44
CA SER A 47 -46.14 2.57 -7.38
C SER A 47 -46.88 3.78 -6.80
N GLY A 48 -46.53 4.97 -7.25
CA GLY A 48 -47.32 6.19 -7.07
C GLY A 48 -46.69 7.24 -6.14
N GLY A 49 -46.88 8.52 -6.50
CA GLY A 49 -46.38 9.67 -5.75
C GLY A 49 -45.62 10.67 -6.63
N LYS A 50 -46.35 11.50 -7.40
CA LYS A 50 -45.83 12.74 -7.96
C LYS A 50 -46.23 13.89 -7.04
N GLU A 51 -45.31 14.81 -6.77
CA GLU A 51 -45.71 16.19 -6.49
C GLU A 51 -44.60 17.17 -6.92
N ASN A 52 -44.99 18.31 -7.46
CA ASN A 52 -44.09 19.39 -7.87
C ASN A 52 -44.20 20.53 -6.87
N ILE A 53 -43.09 21.04 -6.34
CA ILE A 53 -43.02 22.38 -5.78
C ILE A 53 -41.79 23.09 -6.35
N THR A 54 -42.00 24.32 -6.81
CA THR A 54 -40.99 25.24 -7.33
C THR A 54 -41.02 26.52 -6.53
N SER A 55 -39.88 27.03 -6.06
CA SER A 55 -39.45 28.44 -6.24
C SER A 55 -38.20 28.80 -5.40
N GLU A 56 -37.56 29.89 -5.83
CA GLU A 56 -36.88 30.91 -5.03
C GLU A 56 -35.68 30.55 -4.12
N THR A 57 -34.51 30.70 -4.72
CA THR A 57 -33.49 31.70 -4.34
C THR A 57 -33.40 32.16 -2.88
N ASN A 58 -32.20 32.03 -2.31
CA ASN A 58 -31.50 33.26 -1.93
C ASN A 58 -29.96 33.12 -2.01
N SER A 59 -29.27 34.25 -2.15
CA SER A 59 -27.82 34.33 -2.33
C SER A 59 -27.16 35.22 -1.28
N THR A 60 -26.03 34.77 -0.73
CA THR A 60 -25.12 35.63 0.04
C THR A 60 -23.68 35.41 -0.40
N GLN A 61 -23.15 36.39 -1.13
CA GLN A 61 -21.71 36.55 -1.32
C GLN A 61 -21.10 37.20 -0.06
N ALA A 62 -19.86 36.87 0.24
CA ALA A 62 -19.04 37.61 1.21
C ALA A 62 -17.66 37.85 0.60
N SER A 63 -17.51 38.97 -0.11
CA SER A 63 -16.25 39.43 -0.72
C SER A 63 -15.51 40.38 0.21
N PHE A 64 -14.20 40.20 0.40
CA PHE A 64 -13.35 41.21 1.03
C PHE A 64 -12.25 41.70 0.07
N LEU A 65 -12.25 43.03 -0.09
CA LEU A 65 -11.43 43.92 -0.92
C LEU A 65 -11.57 45.29 -0.19
N ILE A 66 -10.59 46.18 -0.03
CA ILE A 66 -9.27 46.42 -0.62
C ILE A 66 -8.40 47.15 0.44
N ASN A 67 -7.06 47.09 0.34
CA ASN A 67 -6.23 48.30 0.43
C ASN A 67 -4.79 48.10 -0.10
N LYS A 68 -4.52 48.76 -1.24
CA LYS A 68 -3.24 49.46 -1.54
C LYS A 68 -3.41 50.89 -0.97
N THR A 69 -2.44 51.80 -0.86
CA THR A 69 -1.17 52.08 -1.56
C THR A 69 -0.02 52.31 -0.53
N GLU A 70 1.23 52.75 -0.82
CA GLU A 70 1.88 53.42 -1.97
C GLU A 70 3.40 53.06 -2.00
N PHE A 71 4.04 52.90 -3.17
CA PHE A 71 5.07 53.79 -3.76
C PHE A 71 5.81 54.75 -2.79
N VAL A 72 7.13 55.02 -2.91
CA VAL A 72 7.89 55.51 -4.10
C VAL A 72 9.34 54.96 -4.17
N THR A 73 9.97 55.08 -5.33
CA THR A 73 11.30 54.58 -5.74
C THR A 73 12.48 55.57 -5.62
N LEU A 74 13.71 55.06 -5.43
CA LEU A 74 14.97 55.36 -6.17
C LEU A 74 15.99 54.25 -5.80
N LYS A 75 16.73 53.50 -6.66
CA LYS A 75 17.34 53.62 -8.01
C LYS A 75 18.85 53.93 -7.95
N GLU A 76 19.60 53.46 -8.96
CA GLU A 76 21.07 53.45 -9.12
C GLU A 76 21.79 52.31 -8.34
N ALA A 77 22.77 51.58 -8.88
CA ALA A 77 23.39 51.58 -10.23
C ALA A 77 23.51 50.12 -10.78
N LEU A 78 23.23 49.86 -12.08
CA LEU A 78 24.20 49.62 -13.18
C LEU A 78 25.26 48.52 -12.87
N ARG A 79 25.58 47.52 -13.71
CA ARG A 79 25.25 47.18 -15.13
C ARG A 79 25.64 45.68 -15.32
N LEU A 80 24.90 44.77 -15.97
CA LEU A 80 24.73 44.58 -17.43
C LEU A 80 26.07 44.68 -18.22
N LYS A 81 26.56 43.69 -18.96
CA LYS A 81 25.94 42.62 -19.79
C LYS A 81 26.91 41.41 -19.96
N GLU A 82 26.45 40.17 -20.22
CA GLU A 82 26.29 39.48 -21.54
C GLU A 82 27.51 39.55 -22.50
N ARG A 83 27.93 38.51 -23.25
CA ARG A 83 27.35 37.17 -23.58
C ARG A 83 28.41 36.19 -24.18
N HIS A 84 28.01 34.90 -24.29
CA HIS A 84 28.48 33.78 -25.14
C HIS A 84 29.84 33.75 -25.88
N VAL A 85 30.57 32.63 -25.71
CA VAL A 85 31.40 31.89 -26.71
C VAL A 85 31.32 30.40 -26.30
N THR A 86 30.56 29.51 -26.96
CA THR A 86 30.83 28.68 -28.17
C THR A 86 32.13 27.86 -28.17
N GLN A 87 32.01 26.58 -27.77
CA GLN A 87 32.29 25.37 -28.57
C GLN A 87 33.66 25.18 -29.29
N SER A 88 34.15 23.92 -29.26
CA SER A 88 35.18 23.30 -30.15
C SER A 88 36.65 23.78 -29.97
N ASP A 89 37.70 23.00 -30.27
CA ASP A 89 37.73 21.57 -30.69
C ASP A 89 39.00 20.81 -30.23
N ARG A 90 39.07 19.53 -30.62
CA ARG A 90 40.15 18.54 -30.52
C ARG A 90 41.48 18.96 -31.17
N SER A 91 42.59 18.47 -30.61
CA SER A 91 43.57 17.56 -31.25
C SER A 91 44.49 16.98 -30.15
N GLU A 92 44.75 15.66 -30.07
CA GLU A 92 45.79 14.90 -30.79
C GLU A 92 47.23 15.37 -30.45
N THR A 93 48.21 14.54 -30.05
CA THR A 93 48.45 13.10 -30.30
C THR A 93 49.20 12.36 -29.17
N ASN A 94 49.20 11.02 -29.26
CA ASN A 94 50.28 10.07 -28.95
C ASN A 94 50.86 9.83 -27.52
N SER A 95 50.70 8.55 -27.14
CA SER A 95 51.73 7.61 -26.67
C SER A 95 52.03 7.43 -25.17
N GLN A 96 51.61 6.25 -24.70
CA GLN A 96 52.36 5.30 -23.85
C GLN A 96 53.37 5.85 -22.82
N CYS A 97 53.00 5.75 -21.54
CA CYS A 97 53.94 5.50 -20.44
C CYS A 97 53.52 4.24 -19.66
N GLN A 98 54.45 3.31 -19.47
CA GLN A 98 54.33 2.25 -18.46
C GLN A 98 55.01 2.68 -17.16
N ASN A 99 54.45 2.20 -16.04
CA ASN A 99 55.15 1.88 -14.78
C ASN A 99 55.83 3.01 -13.96
N LYS A 100 55.36 3.08 -12.71
CA LYS A 100 56.15 3.09 -11.46
C LYS A 100 56.78 4.39 -10.91
N SER A 101 56.08 4.90 -9.90
CA SER A 101 56.55 5.15 -8.51
C SER A 101 57.58 6.25 -8.22
N GLY A 102 57.17 7.16 -7.33
CA GLY A 102 57.98 8.24 -6.78
C GLY A 102 57.65 9.60 -7.41
N VAL A 103 57.65 10.73 -6.70
CA VAL A 103 57.88 10.98 -5.26
C VAL A 103 57.00 12.18 -4.83
N GLU A 104 56.87 12.38 -3.51
CA GLU A 104 56.61 13.66 -2.83
C GLU A 104 55.18 14.23 -2.72
N GLN A 105 55.02 15.04 -1.66
CA GLN A 105 53.76 15.57 -1.13
C GLN A 105 53.70 17.08 -1.39
N LEU A 106 52.54 17.61 -1.79
CA LEU A 106 52.16 18.99 -1.46
C LEU A 106 50.68 19.07 -1.01
N PHE A 107 50.53 19.40 0.28
CA PHE A 107 49.40 20.06 0.94
C PHE A 107 47.96 19.73 0.51
N THR A 108 47.28 18.92 1.33
CA THR A 108 45.81 18.99 1.51
C THR A 108 45.48 19.53 2.90
N THR A 109 44.77 20.66 2.96
CA THR A 109 44.29 21.27 4.21
C THR A 109 43.06 20.53 4.74
N THR A 110 43.29 19.51 5.58
CA THR A 110 42.21 18.75 6.21
C THR A 110 41.45 19.58 7.25
N VAL A 111 40.25 20.04 6.88
CA VAL A 111 39.27 20.57 7.84
C VAL A 111 38.87 19.43 8.78
N LYS A 112 39.33 19.49 10.03
CA LYS A 112 38.95 18.52 11.07
C LYS A 112 37.46 18.68 11.39
N GLN A 113 36.64 17.75 10.90
CA GLN A 113 35.32 17.54 11.47
C GLN A 113 35.47 17.07 12.93
N PRO A 114 34.62 17.51 13.86
CA PRO A 114 34.61 16.98 15.22
C PRO A 114 34.25 15.49 15.19
N PRO A 115 34.82 14.65 16.08
CA PRO A 115 34.54 13.22 16.09
C PRO A 115 33.07 12.98 16.44
N VAL A 116 32.31 12.48 15.46
CA VAL A 116 30.97 11.94 15.73
C VAL A 116 31.16 10.69 16.56
N ASN A 117 30.82 10.76 17.84
CA ASN A 117 31.03 9.69 18.80
C ASN A 117 29.97 8.58 18.61
N ILE A 118 30.09 7.84 17.50
CA ILE A 118 29.25 6.68 17.20
C ILE A 118 29.65 5.57 18.16
N SER A 119 28.76 5.27 19.10
CA SER A 119 28.84 4.05 19.90
C SER A 119 28.72 2.86 18.94
N ASP A 120 29.84 2.18 18.68
CA ASP A 120 29.95 1.04 17.75
C ASP A 120 29.36 -0.26 18.37
N ASP A 121 28.21 -0.10 19.03
CA ASP A 121 27.47 -1.16 19.71
C ASP A 121 26.58 -1.89 18.71
N THR A 122 27.20 -2.85 18.01
CA THR A 122 26.59 -3.69 16.95
C THR A 122 25.31 -4.43 17.38
N ARG A 123 24.97 -4.44 18.67
CA ARG A 123 23.70 -4.95 19.23
C ARG A 123 22.49 -4.11 18.84
N TYR A 124 22.65 -2.90 18.30
CA TYR A 124 21.55 -1.97 17.99
C TYR A 124 21.63 -1.38 16.57
N ILE A 125 20.50 -1.33 15.87
CA ILE A 125 20.38 -0.63 14.58
C ILE A 125 20.05 0.87 14.73
N VAL A 126 19.47 1.26 15.86
CA VAL A 126 19.34 2.65 16.31
C VAL A 126 19.76 2.65 17.78
N SER A 127 20.73 3.50 18.14
CA SER A 127 21.28 3.59 19.48
C SER A 127 21.48 5.05 19.88
N SER A 128 20.75 5.49 20.90
CA SER A 128 20.84 6.80 21.53
C SER A 128 20.41 6.70 22.99
N SER A 129 20.40 7.82 23.73
CA SER A 129 19.82 7.82 25.09
C SER A 129 18.29 7.73 25.08
N LYS A 130 17.64 8.26 24.03
CA LYS A 130 16.17 8.22 23.89
C LYS A 130 15.61 7.01 23.15
N CYS A 131 16.39 6.38 22.25
CA CYS A 131 15.92 5.25 21.47
C CYS A 131 16.96 4.12 21.33
N LYS A 132 16.51 2.88 21.57
CA LYS A 132 17.30 1.67 21.35
C LYS A 132 16.48 0.61 20.63
N ILE A 133 16.87 0.29 19.40
CA ILE A 133 16.23 -0.74 18.57
C ILE A 133 17.25 -1.84 18.31
N LEU A 134 16.95 -3.07 18.74
CA LEU A 134 17.89 -4.20 18.68
C LEU A 134 18.21 -4.60 17.23
N ASN A 135 19.48 -4.91 16.98
CA ASN A 135 19.95 -5.51 15.75
C ASN A 135 19.72 -7.03 15.79
N LEU A 136 18.47 -7.44 15.56
CA LEU A 136 18.09 -8.85 15.56
C LEU A 136 18.61 -9.58 14.31
N GLU A 137 19.03 -10.83 14.48
CA GLU A 137 19.50 -11.69 13.39
C GLU A 137 18.36 -12.08 12.43
N THR A 138 18.66 -12.10 11.13
CA THR A 138 17.74 -12.51 10.05
C THR A 138 17.05 -13.85 10.33
N PHE A 139 17.80 -14.84 10.85
CA PHE A 139 17.33 -16.21 11.11
C PHE A 139 17.31 -16.56 12.61
N SER A 140 16.91 -15.61 13.46
CA SER A 140 16.83 -15.81 14.92
C SER A 140 16.04 -17.09 15.30
N PRO A 141 16.43 -17.82 16.38
CA PRO A 141 15.80 -19.09 16.75
C PRO A 141 14.29 -19.04 17.02
N ASP A 142 13.78 -17.87 17.42
CA ASP A 142 12.35 -17.67 17.68
C ASP A 142 11.54 -17.44 16.39
N ALA A 143 12.11 -16.80 15.36
CA ALA A 143 11.45 -16.51 14.10
C ALA A 143 11.65 -17.61 13.03
N VAL A 144 12.84 -18.22 12.96
CA VAL A 144 13.22 -19.16 11.89
C VAL A 144 12.30 -20.39 11.81
N LYS A 145 11.72 -20.83 12.93
CA LYS A 145 10.76 -21.94 12.99
C LYS A 145 9.44 -21.68 12.23
N TYR A 146 9.13 -20.42 11.89
CA TYR A 146 7.99 -20.04 11.05
C TYR A 146 8.36 -19.86 9.57
N TYR A 147 9.65 -19.85 9.23
CA TYR A 147 10.13 -19.66 7.86
C TYR A 147 10.11 -20.96 7.04
N LYS A 148 9.72 -20.85 5.78
CA LYS A 148 9.66 -21.95 4.80
C LYS A 148 9.66 -21.38 3.37
N LYS A 149 10.75 -21.49 2.60
CA LYS A 149 10.74 -21.08 1.17
C LYS A 149 9.66 -21.86 0.41
N LEU A 150 8.69 -21.12 -0.12
CA LEU A 150 7.69 -21.59 -1.07
C LEU A 150 8.25 -21.42 -2.49
N LYS A 151 7.76 -22.23 -3.44
CA LYS A 151 8.14 -22.12 -4.85
C LYS A 151 7.10 -21.29 -5.61
N TYR A 152 7.55 -20.48 -6.56
CA TYR A 152 6.68 -19.86 -7.58
C TYR A 152 5.76 -20.91 -8.21
N LYS A 153 4.52 -20.53 -8.55
CA LYS A 153 3.56 -21.37 -9.25
C LYS A 153 3.00 -20.62 -10.45
N ALA A 154 3.26 -21.12 -11.65
CA ALA A 154 2.63 -20.56 -12.85
C ALA A 154 1.11 -20.81 -12.82
N CYS A 155 0.32 -19.78 -13.13
CA CYS A 155 -1.15 -19.86 -13.22
C CYS A 155 -1.64 -20.61 -14.47
N SER A 156 -0.75 -20.81 -15.45
CA SER A 156 -0.93 -21.67 -16.62
C SER A 156 0.32 -22.53 -16.81
N GLN A 157 0.16 -23.80 -17.21
CA GLN A 157 1.27 -24.64 -17.68
C GLN A 157 1.60 -24.37 -19.16
N ASN A 158 0.64 -23.83 -19.91
CA ASN A 158 0.79 -23.46 -21.31
C ASN A 158 1.23 -22.00 -21.43
N LYS A 159 1.93 -21.65 -22.52
CA LYS A 159 2.18 -20.26 -22.93
C LYS A 159 0.87 -19.47 -23.04
N LEU A 160 0.94 -18.15 -22.85
CA LEU A 160 -0.19 -17.26 -23.04
C LEU A 160 -0.59 -17.23 -24.53
N LEU A 161 -1.86 -17.52 -24.84
CA LEU A 161 -2.40 -17.46 -26.21
C LEU A 161 -2.38 -16.03 -26.79
N THR A 162 -2.30 -15.00 -25.95
CA THR A 162 -2.29 -13.60 -26.38
C THR A 162 -1.28 -12.77 -25.60
N TYR A 163 -0.63 -11.84 -26.28
CA TYR A 163 0.43 -10.99 -25.74
C TYR A 163 0.33 -9.56 -26.30
N VAL A 164 0.72 -8.55 -25.51
CA VAL A 164 0.78 -7.16 -25.96
C VAL A 164 2.07 -6.95 -26.76
N VAL A 165 1.98 -6.22 -27.87
CA VAL A 165 3.14 -5.57 -28.51
C VAL A 165 2.88 -4.08 -28.58
N LYS A 166 3.89 -3.28 -28.25
CA LYS A 166 3.81 -1.82 -28.14
C LYS A 166 4.80 -1.17 -29.10
N GLU A 167 4.27 -0.53 -30.13
CA GLU A 167 5.03 0.08 -31.22
C GLU A 167 4.49 1.51 -31.42
N ASN A 168 5.35 2.54 -31.48
CA ASN A 168 4.97 3.95 -31.74
C ASN A 168 3.73 4.42 -30.94
N ASN A 169 3.78 4.29 -29.60
CA ASN A 169 2.69 4.62 -28.67
C ASN A 169 1.35 3.89 -28.94
N THR A 170 1.37 2.78 -29.68
CA THR A 170 0.20 1.95 -29.99
C THR A 170 0.39 0.55 -29.40
N ALA A 171 -0.46 0.17 -28.44
CA ALA A 171 -0.49 -1.18 -27.89
C ALA A 171 -1.48 -2.05 -28.65
N THR A 172 -1.00 -3.16 -29.20
CA THR A 172 -1.79 -4.14 -29.96
C THR A 172 -1.60 -5.52 -29.36
N VAL A 173 -2.70 -6.14 -28.92
CA VAL A 173 -2.68 -7.53 -28.49
C VAL A 173 -2.69 -8.42 -29.73
N LYS A 174 -1.72 -9.33 -29.83
CA LYS A 174 -1.57 -10.31 -30.92
C LYS A 174 -1.86 -11.71 -30.35
N ILE A 175 -2.41 -12.61 -31.18
CA ILE A 175 -2.56 -14.04 -30.84
C ILE A 175 -1.25 -14.77 -31.19
N ASP A 176 -0.74 -15.59 -30.28
CA ASP A 176 0.41 -16.45 -30.56
C ASP A 176 -0.06 -17.74 -31.27
N GLY A 177 0.08 -17.74 -32.60
CA GLY A 177 -0.25 -18.89 -33.44
C GLY A 177 0.60 -20.14 -33.19
N ASN A 178 1.71 -20.03 -32.44
CA ASN A 178 2.50 -21.18 -32.00
C ASN A 178 1.87 -21.90 -30.80
N VAL A 179 0.85 -21.32 -30.15
CA VAL A 179 0.12 -21.93 -29.03
C VAL A 179 -1.10 -22.69 -29.54
N ILE A 180 -1.92 -22.05 -30.38
CA ILE A 180 -3.05 -22.66 -31.11
C ILE A 180 -3.18 -21.97 -32.47
N ASP A 181 -3.43 -22.74 -33.53
CA ASP A 181 -3.76 -22.22 -34.86
C ASP A 181 -4.94 -21.22 -34.80
N PRO A 182 -4.76 -19.95 -35.21
CA PRO A 182 -5.84 -18.97 -35.28
C PRO A 182 -7.05 -19.40 -36.13
N ALA A 183 -6.87 -20.34 -37.07
CA ALA A 183 -7.95 -20.83 -37.93
C ALA A 183 -8.96 -21.77 -37.24
N VAL A 184 -8.60 -22.40 -36.09
CA VAL A 184 -9.53 -23.30 -35.35
C VAL A 184 -10.27 -22.61 -34.19
N ILE A 185 -9.95 -21.33 -33.94
CA ILE A 185 -10.47 -20.54 -32.82
C ILE A 185 -11.21 -19.29 -33.29
N ARG A 186 -12.13 -18.81 -32.46
CA ARG A 186 -12.84 -17.54 -32.65
C ARG A 186 -12.68 -16.69 -31.40
N CYS A 187 -11.88 -15.64 -31.52
CA CYS A 187 -11.68 -14.67 -30.45
C CYS A 187 -12.64 -13.48 -30.56
N CYS A 188 -12.86 -12.81 -29.43
CA CYS A 188 -13.49 -11.50 -29.36
C CYS A 188 -12.91 -10.70 -28.19
N TYR A 189 -13.03 -9.38 -28.25
CA TYR A 189 -12.60 -8.46 -27.21
C TYR A 189 -13.76 -7.58 -26.72
N SER A 190 -13.77 -7.28 -25.43
CA SER A 190 -14.65 -6.31 -24.78
C SER A 190 -13.79 -5.21 -24.18
N ASN A 191 -14.13 -3.94 -24.43
CA ASN A 191 -13.51 -2.83 -23.73
C ASN A 191 -13.94 -2.84 -22.26
N VAL A 192 -12.97 -2.69 -21.36
CA VAL A 192 -13.17 -2.52 -19.92
C VAL A 192 -12.98 -1.05 -19.58
N SER A 193 -13.87 -0.47 -18.78
CA SER A 193 -13.69 0.87 -18.24
C SER A 193 -14.42 1.12 -16.92
N ARG A 194 -14.02 2.18 -16.21
CA ARG A 194 -14.68 2.62 -14.96
C ARG A 194 -16.09 3.17 -15.22
N LYS A 195 -17.08 2.82 -14.38
CA LYS A 195 -18.45 3.37 -14.51
C LYS A 195 -18.55 4.81 -13.96
N LYS A 196 -18.16 5.80 -14.77
CA LYS A 196 -18.08 7.23 -14.36
C LYS A 196 -19.38 7.85 -13.83
N ASN A 197 -20.55 7.34 -14.20
CA ASN A 197 -21.86 7.96 -13.93
C ASN A 197 -22.66 7.25 -12.81
N GLU A 198 -22.06 6.29 -12.10
CA GLU A 198 -22.69 5.61 -10.96
C GLU A 198 -22.56 6.43 -9.67
N LYS A 199 -23.39 6.14 -8.67
CA LYS A 199 -23.23 6.70 -7.31
C LYS A 199 -21.91 6.27 -6.65
N ASP A 200 -21.39 5.10 -7.01
CA ASP A 200 -20.14 4.52 -6.49
C ASP A 200 -19.26 4.03 -7.67
N PRO A 201 -18.51 4.93 -8.34
CA PRO A 201 -17.74 4.60 -9.54
C PRO A 201 -16.56 3.64 -9.30
N ASP A 202 -16.01 3.62 -8.09
CA ASP A 202 -14.90 2.75 -7.68
C ASP A 202 -15.37 1.33 -7.28
N GLY A 203 -16.64 1.19 -6.91
CA GLY A 203 -17.28 -0.11 -6.70
C GLY A 203 -17.63 -0.87 -8.00
N SER A 204 -17.46 -0.29 -9.20
CA SER A 204 -17.97 -0.92 -10.42
C SER A 204 -17.26 -0.60 -11.75
N ILE A 205 -17.23 -1.61 -12.64
CA ILE A 205 -16.69 -1.52 -14.00
C ILE A 205 -17.77 -1.79 -15.05
N LYS A 206 -17.62 -1.17 -16.23
CA LYS A 206 -18.34 -1.50 -17.46
C LYS A 206 -17.47 -2.42 -18.30
N ILE A 207 -18.10 -3.43 -18.91
CA ILE A 207 -17.52 -4.29 -19.93
C ILE A 207 -18.46 -4.20 -21.14
N THR A 208 -17.95 -3.93 -22.34
CA THR A 208 -18.78 -3.84 -23.55
C THR A 208 -19.13 -5.20 -24.13
N ASP A 209 -20.04 -5.23 -25.09
CA ASP A 209 -20.25 -6.40 -25.96
C ASP A 209 -18.94 -6.83 -26.64
N CYS A 210 -18.82 -8.13 -26.89
CA CYS A 210 -17.57 -8.75 -27.33
C CYS A 210 -17.45 -8.70 -28.86
N LYS A 211 -16.56 -7.85 -29.37
CA LYS A 211 -16.32 -7.64 -30.80
C LYS A 211 -15.31 -8.64 -31.33
N HIS A 212 -15.62 -9.32 -32.44
CA HIS A 212 -14.70 -10.30 -33.03
C HIS A 212 -13.47 -9.66 -33.65
N PHE A 213 -12.34 -10.37 -33.56
CA PHE A 213 -11.09 -10.07 -34.27
C PHE A 213 -10.45 -11.40 -34.72
N LYS A 214 -9.57 -11.35 -35.73
CA LYS A 214 -8.90 -12.55 -36.26
C LYS A 214 -7.54 -12.81 -35.63
N ASN A 215 -6.58 -11.88 -35.84
CA ASN A 215 -5.17 -12.10 -35.49
C ASN A 215 -4.69 -11.15 -34.37
N ASN A 216 -5.22 -9.93 -34.33
CA ASN A 216 -4.82 -8.89 -33.38
C ASN A 216 -5.94 -7.88 -33.09
N VAL A 217 -5.78 -7.07 -32.05
CA VAL A 217 -6.65 -5.96 -31.68
C VAL A 217 -5.87 -4.86 -30.93
N THR A 218 -6.11 -3.60 -31.28
CA THR A 218 -5.51 -2.43 -30.61
C THR A 218 -6.24 -2.08 -29.30
N ILE A 219 -5.48 -1.82 -28.24
CA ILE A 219 -6.00 -1.32 -26.97
C ILE A 219 -6.33 0.17 -27.14
N THR A 220 -7.60 0.54 -26.96
CA THR A 220 -8.12 1.91 -27.22
C THR A 220 -8.77 2.57 -26.00
N LYS A 221 -8.76 1.89 -24.84
CA LYS A 221 -9.39 2.25 -23.56
C LYS A 221 -8.59 1.62 -22.41
N ASP A 222 -8.99 1.93 -21.17
CA ASP A 222 -8.36 1.56 -19.90
C ASP A 222 -7.80 0.12 -19.87
N ALA A 223 -8.58 -0.86 -20.33
CA ALA A 223 -8.14 -2.24 -20.59
C ALA A 223 -9.06 -2.94 -21.61
N ILE A 224 -8.66 -4.11 -22.11
CA ILE A 224 -9.52 -5.01 -22.90
C ILE A 224 -9.55 -6.43 -22.31
N LEU A 225 -10.75 -7.01 -22.22
CA LEU A 225 -11.00 -8.41 -21.89
C LEU A 225 -11.09 -9.21 -23.21
N ILE A 226 -10.25 -10.22 -23.38
CA ILE A 226 -10.26 -11.13 -24.53
C ILE A 226 -10.85 -12.47 -24.12
N LYS A 227 -11.71 -13.03 -24.98
CA LYS A 227 -12.26 -14.38 -24.91
C LYS A 227 -11.99 -15.11 -26.22
N CYS A 228 -11.51 -16.35 -26.15
CA CYS A 228 -11.36 -17.21 -27.33
C CYS A 228 -12.06 -18.55 -27.10
N HIS A 229 -12.76 -19.01 -28.15
CA HIS A 229 -13.54 -20.24 -28.15
C HIS A 229 -13.13 -21.12 -29.35
N LYS A 230 -13.21 -22.45 -29.22
CA LYS A 230 -13.11 -23.36 -30.38
C LYS A 230 -14.29 -23.12 -31.34
N ILE A 231 -14.04 -23.06 -32.65
CA ILE A 231 -15.09 -22.73 -33.64
C ILE A 231 -16.25 -23.74 -33.61
N HIS A 232 -15.94 -25.04 -33.60
CA HIS A 232 -16.96 -26.09 -33.71
C HIS A 232 -17.71 -26.33 -32.39
N SER A 233 -17.02 -26.53 -31.26
CA SER A 233 -17.66 -26.85 -29.98
C SER A 233 -18.17 -25.63 -29.20
N LYS A 234 -17.77 -24.40 -29.58
CA LYS A 234 -18.02 -23.14 -28.85
C LYS A 234 -17.47 -23.10 -27.42
N GLU A 235 -16.69 -24.10 -27.04
CA GLU A 235 -16.00 -24.22 -25.76
C GLU A 235 -15.03 -23.05 -25.54
N LYS A 236 -15.12 -22.37 -24.39
CA LYS A 236 -14.20 -21.29 -24.01
C LYS A 236 -12.86 -21.88 -23.58
N ILE A 237 -11.83 -21.64 -24.37
CA ILE A 237 -10.47 -22.19 -24.16
C ILE A 237 -9.50 -21.20 -23.52
N TYR A 238 -9.76 -19.89 -23.64
CA TYR A 238 -8.89 -18.85 -23.12
C TYR A 238 -9.69 -17.60 -22.77
N GLU A 239 -9.32 -16.97 -21.67
CA GLU A 239 -9.85 -15.69 -21.22
C GLU A 239 -8.76 -14.92 -20.49
N ASN A 240 -8.50 -13.68 -20.88
CA ASN A 240 -7.48 -12.83 -20.24
C ASN A 240 -7.82 -11.34 -20.37
N VAL A 241 -7.29 -10.50 -19.47
CA VAL A 241 -7.43 -9.04 -19.55
C VAL A 241 -6.06 -8.42 -19.80
N HIS A 242 -5.99 -7.47 -20.73
CA HIS A 242 -4.78 -6.73 -21.08
C HIS A 242 -4.95 -5.23 -20.85
N ALA A 243 -3.91 -4.58 -20.36
CA ALA A 243 -3.76 -3.13 -20.26
C ALA A 243 -2.37 -2.73 -20.76
N SER A 244 -2.18 -1.48 -21.15
CA SER A 244 -0.86 -0.90 -21.42
C SER A 244 -0.92 0.62 -21.27
N VAL A 245 0.22 1.21 -20.92
CA VAL A 245 0.39 2.63 -20.62
C VAL A 245 0.68 3.40 -21.93
N LEU A 246 -0.37 3.89 -22.57
CA LEU A 246 -0.26 4.73 -23.77
C LEU A 246 -0.32 6.21 -23.40
N ILE A 247 0.58 7.03 -23.95
CA ILE A 247 0.56 8.48 -23.80
C ILE A 247 -0.70 9.02 -24.51
N ARG A 248 -1.66 9.50 -23.74
CA ARG A 248 -2.93 10.04 -24.23
C ARG A 248 -2.84 11.52 -24.55
N ASP A 249 -3.77 12.04 -25.36
CA ASP A 249 -3.82 13.47 -25.77
C ASP A 249 -3.93 14.47 -24.59
N ASP A 250 -4.49 14.07 -23.45
CA ASP A 250 -4.48 14.87 -22.21
C ASP A 250 -3.11 14.88 -21.54
N VAL A 251 -2.39 13.77 -21.57
CA VAL A 251 -1.05 13.64 -20.99
C VAL A 251 0.03 14.22 -21.91
N GLN A 252 -0.12 14.09 -23.23
CA GLN A 252 0.82 14.69 -24.20
C GLN A 252 0.77 16.22 -24.13
N ARG A 253 -0.42 16.84 -23.96
CA ARG A 253 -0.52 18.28 -23.73
C ARG A 253 0.19 18.67 -22.42
N LYS A 254 -0.13 17.99 -21.31
CA LYS A 254 0.55 18.18 -20.02
C LYS A 254 2.08 18.04 -20.09
N ILE A 255 2.61 17.16 -20.95
CA ILE A 255 4.05 17.04 -21.24
C ILE A 255 4.57 18.24 -22.07
N ASN A 256 3.84 18.66 -23.11
CA ASN A 256 4.22 19.80 -23.95
C ASN A 256 4.15 21.14 -23.20
N ASP A 257 3.21 21.27 -22.27
CA ASP A 257 3.00 22.45 -21.41
C ASP A 257 4.04 22.52 -20.26
N PHE A 258 4.83 21.46 -20.06
CA PHE A 258 5.85 21.40 -19.01
C PHE A 258 7.08 22.24 -19.36
N ASN A 259 7.55 23.05 -18.42
CA ASN A 259 8.75 23.86 -18.59
C ASN A 259 10.02 22.99 -18.59
N GLY A 260 10.45 22.55 -19.78
CA GLY A 260 11.65 21.71 -19.98
C GLY A 260 13.01 22.32 -19.58
N THR A 261 13.06 23.55 -19.07
CA THR A 261 14.26 24.04 -18.35
C THR A 261 14.38 23.43 -16.96
N ILE A 262 13.25 23.02 -16.37
CA ILE A 262 13.20 22.26 -15.12
C ILE A 262 13.49 20.79 -15.44
N LYS A 263 14.42 20.18 -14.70
CA LYS A 263 14.70 18.74 -14.72
C LYS A 263 14.41 18.17 -13.34
N PRO A 264 13.16 17.76 -13.07
CA PRO A 264 12.75 17.32 -11.75
C PRO A 264 13.13 15.86 -11.51
N LEU A 265 13.29 15.48 -10.24
CA LEU A 265 13.45 14.08 -9.87
C LEU A 265 12.07 13.39 -9.94
N SER A 266 11.94 12.37 -10.80
CA SER A 266 10.75 11.51 -10.84
C SER A 266 10.76 10.52 -9.67
N VAL A 267 9.60 10.00 -9.27
CA VAL A 267 9.47 9.11 -8.11
C VAL A 267 8.60 7.90 -8.46
N ILE A 268 9.01 6.69 -8.08
CA ILE A 268 8.17 5.49 -8.16
C ILE A 268 8.21 4.74 -6.83
N PHE A 269 7.04 4.55 -6.23
CA PHE A 269 6.82 3.60 -5.14
C PHE A 269 6.51 2.21 -5.72
N ILE A 270 7.27 1.22 -5.24
CA ILE A 270 7.02 -0.21 -5.46
C ILE A 270 6.77 -0.81 -4.08
N GLY A 271 5.50 -1.00 -3.73
CA GLY A 271 5.07 -1.42 -2.40
C GLY A 271 4.64 -2.87 -2.34
N ILE A 272 5.08 -3.60 -1.31
CA ILE A 272 4.55 -4.93 -0.97
C ILE A 272 4.05 -4.90 0.48
N ASP A 273 2.76 -5.16 0.69
CA ASP A 273 2.10 -5.15 2.00
C ASP A 273 2.66 -6.22 2.96
N SER A 274 2.66 -5.95 4.27
CA SER A 274 2.95 -6.96 5.33
C SER A 274 4.35 -7.60 5.36
N ILE A 275 5.42 -6.91 4.91
CA ILE A 275 6.80 -7.46 4.93
C ILE A 275 7.73 -6.62 5.82
N SER A 276 8.22 -7.23 6.90
CA SER A 276 9.28 -6.66 7.76
C SER A 276 10.65 -6.69 7.08
N ARG A 277 11.60 -5.85 7.54
CA ARG A 277 12.99 -5.88 7.04
C ARG A 277 13.60 -7.29 7.09
N LEU A 278 13.50 -7.96 8.24
CA LEU A 278 14.00 -9.32 8.44
C LEU A 278 13.20 -10.36 7.61
N ASN A 279 11.91 -10.16 7.39
CA ASN A 279 11.12 -11.05 6.53
C ASN A 279 11.49 -10.87 5.06
N PHE A 280 11.81 -9.66 4.59
CA PHE A 280 12.36 -9.41 3.25
C PHE A 280 13.68 -10.16 3.07
N GLU A 281 14.65 -9.95 3.98
CA GLU A 281 15.93 -10.66 4.02
C GLU A 281 15.77 -12.20 3.98
N ARG A 282 14.85 -12.76 4.79
CA ARG A 282 14.58 -14.21 4.84
C ARG A 282 13.88 -14.75 3.59
N SER A 283 12.84 -14.07 3.12
CA SER A 283 11.87 -14.64 2.18
C SER A 283 12.08 -14.20 0.73
N MET A 284 12.74 -13.07 0.49
CA MET A 284 13.09 -12.59 -0.85
C MET A 284 14.61 -12.41 -1.02
N PRO A 285 15.44 -13.43 -0.74
CA PRO A 285 16.90 -13.30 -0.75
C PRO A 285 17.49 -12.93 -2.13
N GLU A 286 16.85 -13.30 -3.24
CA GLU A 286 17.33 -12.91 -4.58
C GLU A 286 17.12 -11.41 -4.83
N THR A 287 15.98 -10.87 -4.38
CA THR A 287 15.64 -9.43 -4.43
C THR A 287 16.47 -8.62 -3.43
N TYR A 288 16.62 -9.11 -2.20
CA TYR A 288 17.44 -8.50 -1.15
C TYR A 288 18.91 -8.38 -1.61
N LYS A 289 19.49 -9.47 -2.14
CA LYS A 289 20.84 -9.40 -2.70
C LYS A 289 20.95 -8.39 -3.84
N TYR A 290 19.96 -8.31 -4.73
CA TYR A 290 19.99 -7.34 -5.82
C TYR A 290 19.98 -5.87 -5.33
N VAL A 291 19.21 -5.51 -4.30
CA VAL A 291 19.19 -4.11 -3.80
C VAL A 291 20.46 -3.75 -3.00
N GLU A 292 21.03 -4.69 -2.23
CA GLU A 292 22.31 -4.49 -1.54
C GLU A 292 23.49 -4.39 -2.54
N ASP A 293 23.59 -5.31 -3.51
CA ASP A 293 24.65 -5.29 -4.54
C ASP A 293 24.64 -3.98 -5.35
N ASN A 294 23.45 -3.42 -5.60
CA ASN A 294 23.27 -2.14 -6.31
C ASN A 294 23.26 -0.91 -5.40
N ASN A 295 23.74 -1.03 -4.16
CA ASN A 295 23.97 0.08 -3.23
C ASN A 295 22.71 0.93 -2.94
N TRP A 296 21.52 0.32 -2.92
CA TRP A 296 20.29 1.00 -2.50
C TRP A 296 20.39 1.37 -1.01
N ILE A 297 19.89 2.54 -0.64
CA ILE A 297 19.97 3.01 0.75
C ILE A 297 18.75 2.51 1.54
N SER A 298 18.97 1.80 2.66
CA SER A 298 17.89 1.38 3.58
C SER A 298 17.88 2.17 4.89
N LEU A 299 16.69 2.55 5.34
CA LEU A 299 16.46 3.20 6.64
C LEU A 299 16.13 2.12 7.67
N LYS A 300 17.14 1.65 8.40
CA LYS A 300 17.03 0.46 9.26
C LYS A 300 16.10 0.66 10.46
N GLY A 301 15.98 1.91 10.93
CA GLY A 301 15.06 2.35 11.99
C GLY A 301 13.77 2.99 11.49
N TYR A 302 13.31 2.64 10.27
CA TYR A 302 12.02 3.09 9.74
C TYR A 302 10.87 2.36 10.46
N ASN A 303 10.07 3.11 11.21
CA ASN A 303 9.01 2.59 12.09
C ASN A 303 7.62 2.90 11.51
N LYS A 304 6.70 1.93 11.54
CA LYS A 304 5.27 2.13 11.19
C LYS A 304 4.59 3.12 12.14
N MET A 305 3.46 3.69 11.73
CA MET A 305 2.69 4.61 12.58
C MET A 305 1.53 3.94 13.33
N ASP A 306 0.83 3.00 12.68
CA ASP A 306 -0.44 2.43 13.17
C ASP A 306 -0.69 1.05 12.51
N ASP A 307 -1.70 0.33 12.98
CA ASP A 307 -1.97 -1.09 12.80
C ASP A 307 -1.85 -1.57 11.34
N ASN A 308 -2.51 -0.91 10.38
CA ASN A 308 -2.74 -1.40 9.02
C ASN A 308 -2.26 -0.45 7.90
N THR A 309 -2.27 -0.95 6.66
CA THR A 309 -1.91 -0.26 5.41
C THR A 309 -2.50 1.14 5.28
N PHE A 310 -3.77 1.35 5.67
CA PHE A 310 -4.42 2.65 5.49
C PHE A 310 -3.73 3.79 6.27
N PRO A 311 -3.63 3.80 7.60
CA PRO A 311 -2.98 4.89 8.33
C PRO A 311 -1.47 5.04 8.03
N ASN A 312 -0.75 3.95 7.74
CA ASN A 312 0.66 4.06 7.35
C ASN A 312 0.82 4.77 5.99
N LEU A 313 -0.03 4.45 5.01
CA LEU A 313 -0.01 5.15 3.72
C LEU A 313 -0.61 6.55 3.79
N MET A 314 -1.61 6.81 4.65
CA MET A 314 -2.09 8.17 4.92
C MET A 314 -0.97 9.05 5.51
N ALA A 315 -0.11 8.49 6.37
CA ALA A 315 1.04 9.21 6.91
C ALA A 315 2.04 9.62 5.81
N ILE A 316 2.37 8.73 4.86
CA ILE A 316 3.23 9.04 3.69
C ILE A 316 2.56 10.04 2.73
N LEU A 317 1.25 9.90 2.51
CA LEU A 317 0.55 10.61 1.43
C LEU A 317 -0.09 11.94 1.88
N THR A 318 -0.24 12.21 3.18
CA THR A 318 -0.92 13.43 3.68
C THR A 318 -0.33 14.02 4.96
N GLY A 319 0.60 13.33 5.64
CA GLY A 319 1.04 13.74 6.98
C GLY A 319 -0.03 13.54 8.07
N PHE A 320 -1.09 12.77 7.81
CA PHE A 320 -2.18 12.55 8.77
C PHE A 320 -2.03 11.21 9.51
N ASN A 321 -2.31 11.23 10.82
CA ASN A 321 -2.63 10.01 11.57
C ASN A 321 -4.04 9.50 11.23
N GLN A 322 -4.40 8.32 11.73
CA GLN A 322 -5.71 7.70 11.47
C GLN A 322 -6.89 8.60 11.86
N THR A 323 -6.84 9.22 13.04
CA THR A 323 -7.93 10.10 13.53
C THR A 323 -8.13 11.31 12.62
N THR A 324 -7.06 11.99 12.22
CA THR A 324 -7.12 13.14 11.30
C THR A 324 -7.58 12.70 9.90
N ALA A 325 -7.09 11.56 9.39
CA ALA A 325 -7.51 11.03 8.09
C ALA A 325 -9.01 10.67 8.04
N TYR A 326 -9.56 10.05 9.10
CA TYR A 326 -11.01 9.80 9.16
C TYR A 326 -11.84 11.07 9.40
N LYS A 327 -11.31 12.07 10.13
CA LYS A 327 -11.98 13.35 10.39
C LYS A 327 -12.06 14.24 9.13
N ILE A 328 -10.97 14.38 8.40
CA ILE A 328 -10.85 15.29 7.24
C ILE A 328 -11.25 14.58 5.95
N CYS A 329 -10.61 13.44 5.65
CA CYS A 329 -10.79 12.73 4.38
C CYS A 329 -11.95 11.74 4.36
N ASN A 330 -12.59 11.50 5.52
CA ASN A 330 -13.82 10.74 5.72
C ASN A 330 -14.04 9.61 4.68
N PRO A 331 -13.17 8.58 4.66
CA PRO A 331 -13.09 7.65 3.54
C PRO A 331 -14.28 6.68 3.46
N ARG A 332 -15.19 6.71 4.44
CA ARG A 332 -16.49 6.01 4.42
C ARG A 332 -17.55 6.76 3.62
N SER A 333 -17.31 8.02 3.27
CA SER A 333 -18.23 8.87 2.50
C SER A 333 -17.76 9.05 1.04
N ILE A 334 -18.73 8.97 0.12
CA ILE A 334 -18.48 9.03 -1.33
C ILE A 334 -17.97 10.43 -1.71
N GLY A 335 -16.84 10.49 -2.43
CA GLY A 335 -16.26 11.76 -2.90
C GLY A 335 -15.57 12.61 -1.84
N TYR A 336 -15.25 12.03 -0.67
CA TYR A 336 -14.45 12.70 0.37
C TYR A 336 -12.94 12.39 0.25
N LEU A 337 -12.56 11.19 -0.21
CA LEU A 337 -11.16 10.88 -0.53
C LEU A 337 -10.60 11.76 -1.66
N ASP A 338 -11.44 12.14 -2.63
CA ASP A 338 -11.14 13.13 -3.69
C ASP A 338 -10.74 14.51 -3.15
N LYS A 339 -11.17 14.85 -1.92
CA LYS A 339 -10.89 16.13 -1.23
C LYS A 339 -9.72 16.02 -0.25
N CYS A 340 -9.18 14.82 -0.07
CA CYS A 340 -8.05 14.59 0.80
C CYS A 340 -6.79 15.21 0.18
N PRO A 341 -5.91 15.87 0.94
CA PRO A 341 -4.71 16.53 0.41
C PRO A 341 -3.61 15.51 0.07
N MET A 342 -3.91 14.53 -0.78
CA MET A 342 -2.96 13.50 -1.20
C MET A 342 -1.82 14.16 -1.97
N LEU A 343 -0.60 13.91 -1.51
CA LEU A 343 0.65 14.41 -2.06
C LEU A 343 0.81 14.18 -3.57
N TRP A 344 0.27 13.07 -4.12
CA TRP A 344 0.28 12.81 -5.56
C TRP A 344 -0.51 13.87 -6.36
N TYR A 345 -1.45 14.60 -5.74
CA TYR A 345 -2.15 15.71 -6.38
C TYR A 345 -1.24 16.93 -6.52
N ASP A 346 -0.39 17.23 -5.53
CA ASP A 346 0.63 18.28 -5.66
C ASP A 346 1.60 17.94 -6.79
N TYR A 347 2.15 16.72 -6.82
CA TYR A 347 2.95 16.24 -7.96
C TYR A 347 2.21 16.38 -9.30
N ARG A 348 0.93 15.98 -9.38
CA ARG A 348 0.11 16.13 -10.60
C ARG A 348 0.00 17.59 -11.03
N ASN A 349 -0.18 18.52 -10.08
CA ASN A 349 -0.33 19.95 -10.30
C ASN A 349 0.97 20.60 -10.80
N PHE A 350 2.14 20.11 -10.35
CA PHE A 350 3.46 20.49 -10.90
C PHE A 350 3.83 19.71 -12.18
N GLY A 351 2.84 19.20 -12.91
CA GLY A 351 3.02 18.63 -14.24
C GLY A 351 3.48 17.16 -14.29
N TYR A 352 3.76 16.52 -13.15
CA TYR A 352 4.17 15.11 -13.15
C TYR A 352 3.04 14.19 -13.62
N VAL A 353 3.35 13.25 -14.52
CA VAL A 353 2.44 12.18 -14.91
C VAL A 353 2.26 11.22 -13.73
N THR A 354 1.01 11.04 -13.28
CA THR A 354 0.69 10.24 -12.09
C THR A 354 0.17 8.84 -12.44
N GLY A 355 0.62 7.81 -11.74
CA GLY A 355 0.17 6.42 -11.90
C GLY A 355 -0.21 5.79 -10.56
N TYR A 356 -1.33 5.04 -10.51
CA TYR A 356 -1.74 4.27 -9.33
C TYR A 356 -2.35 2.91 -9.70
N ALA A 357 -1.77 1.83 -9.14
CA ALA A 357 -2.33 0.48 -9.18
C ALA A 357 -2.18 -0.23 -7.81
N GLU A 358 -3.16 -1.05 -7.46
CA GLU A 358 -3.15 -1.92 -6.29
C GLU A 358 -3.92 -3.21 -6.63
N ASP A 359 -3.36 -4.38 -6.35
CA ASP A 359 -4.07 -5.66 -6.49
C ASP A 359 -4.95 -6.00 -5.27
N GLU A 360 -5.76 -7.05 -5.39
CA GLU A 360 -6.79 -7.42 -4.41
C GLU A 360 -7.82 -6.31 -4.21
N ALA A 361 -8.46 -5.88 -5.30
CA ALA A 361 -9.39 -4.74 -5.39
C ALA A 361 -10.60 -4.81 -4.43
N SER A 362 -10.84 -5.94 -3.76
CA SER A 362 -11.82 -6.11 -2.69
C SER A 362 -11.32 -5.69 -1.29
N ILE A 363 -10.00 -5.73 -1.06
CA ILE A 363 -9.33 -5.30 0.18
C ILE A 363 -8.31 -4.18 -0.01
N SER A 364 -8.12 -3.68 -1.24
CA SER A 364 -7.23 -2.57 -1.58
C SER A 364 -7.44 -1.33 -0.68
N THR A 365 -6.34 -0.71 -0.26
CA THR A 365 -6.19 0.31 0.79
C THR A 365 -7.35 1.31 0.88
N PHE A 366 -7.69 1.97 -0.23
CA PHE A 366 -8.71 3.03 -0.30
C PHE A 366 -10.15 2.54 -0.52
N ASN A 367 -10.35 1.24 -0.73
CA ASN A 367 -11.64 0.64 -1.05
C ASN A 367 -12.10 -0.39 0.00
N TYR A 368 -11.20 -1.02 0.78
CA TYR A 368 -11.62 -1.90 1.88
C TYR A 368 -12.41 -1.11 2.91
N LYS A 369 -13.72 -1.36 2.96
CA LYS A 369 -14.67 -0.72 3.89
C LYS A 369 -14.74 0.81 3.77
N LYS A 370 -14.28 1.30 2.62
CA LYS A 370 -14.16 2.71 2.24
C LYS A 370 -14.84 2.88 0.88
N LYS A 371 -14.97 4.13 0.42
CA LYS A 371 -15.68 4.46 -0.82
C LYS A 371 -14.78 4.67 -2.04
N GLY A 372 -13.46 4.56 -1.86
CA GLY A 372 -12.52 4.93 -2.91
C GLY A 372 -12.75 6.37 -3.36
N PHE A 373 -12.44 6.62 -4.62
CA PHE A 373 -12.52 7.94 -5.22
C PHE A 373 -13.74 8.05 -6.15
N VAL A 374 -14.22 9.26 -6.43
CA VAL A 374 -15.21 9.52 -7.49
C VAL A 374 -14.50 9.90 -8.80
N GLN A 375 -13.42 10.67 -8.74
CA GLN A 375 -12.49 10.95 -9.84
C GLN A 375 -11.22 10.10 -9.73
N PRO A 376 -10.57 9.71 -10.86
CA PRO A 376 -9.32 8.95 -10.82
C PRO A 376 -8.21 9.69 -10.02
N PRO A 377 -7.63 9.07 -8.97
CA PRO A 377 -6.62 9.70 -8.12
C PRO A 377 -5.25 9.84 -8.81
N ALA A 378 -5.01 9.07 -9.87
CA ALA A 378 -3.86 9.19 -10.77
C ALA A 378 -4.31 9.43 -12.22
N ASP A 379 -3.44 10.02 -13.04
CA ASP A 379 -3.65 10.19 -14.49
C ASP A 379 -3.79 8.81 -15.17
N TYR A 380 -3.08 7.79 -14.66
CA TYR A 380 -3.25 6.38 -15.02
C TYR A 380 -3.70 5.59 -13.78
N TYR A 381 -4.98 5.24 -13.72
CA TYR A 381 -5.58 4.53 -12.58
C TYR A 381 -6.05 3.14 -12.99
N PHE A 382 -5.36 2.11 -12.53
CA PHE A 382 -5.51 0.73 -13.05
C PHE A 382 -6.56 -0.13 -12.32
N ARG A 383 -7.30 0.43 -11.35
CA ARG A 383 -8.38 -0.30 -10.66
C ARG A 383 -9.38 -0.99 -11.62
N PRO A 384 -9.81 -0.41 -12.77
CA PRO A 384 -10.71 -1.11 -13.70
C PRO A 384 -10.11 -2.37 -14.33
N TYR A 385 -8.79 -2.38 -14.57
CA TYR A 385 -8.05 -3.53 -15.07
C TYR A 385 -8.00 -4.65 -14.03
N VAL A 386 -7.61 -4.32 -12.79
CA VAL A 386 -7.57 -5.27 -11.65
C VAL A 386 -8.97 -5.84 -11.36
N MET A 387 -10.01 -5.00 -11.30
CA MET A 387 -11.40 -5.44 -11.12
C MET A 387 -11.97 -6.29 -12.28
N ALA A 388 -11.29 -6.32 -13.43
CA ALA A 388 -11.65 -7.20 -14.54
C ALA A 388 -10.83 -8.51 -14.52
N SER A 389 -9.53 -8.47 -14.18
CA SER A 389 -8.73 -9.69 -14.04
C SER A 389 -9.19 -10.55 -12.85
N GLU A 390 -9.65 -9.94 -11.75
CA GLU A 390 -10.24 -10.64 -10.60
C GLU A 390 -11.62 -11.29 -10.87
N LYS A 391 -12.20 -11.07 -12.05
CA LYS A 391 -13.42 -11.77 -12.54
C LYS A 391 -13.10 -12.97 -13.43
N LEU A 392 -11.83 -13.18 -13.78
CA LEU A 392 -11.36 -14.39 -14.46
C LEU A 392 -11.36 -15.59 -13.48
N GLN A 393 -10.94 -16.75 -13.96
CA GLN A 393 -10.71 -17.90 -13.09
C GLN A 393 -9.62 -17.57 -12.07
N LYS A 394 -9.95 -17.61 -10.78
CA LYS A 394 -9.02 -17.34 -9.68
C LYS A 394 -8.42 -18.62 -9.11
N VAL A 395 -7.17 -18.53 -8.67
CA VAL A 395 -6.55 -19.52 -7.77
C VAL A 395 -6.14 -18.78 -6.50
N THR A 396 -6.58 -19.30 -5.35
CA THR A 396 -6.29 -18.73 -4.04
C THR A 396 -5.13 -19.48 -3.39
N ILE A 397 -4.16 -18.74 -2.84
CA ILE A 397 -3.05 -19.29 -2.05
C ILE A 397 -2.94 -18.50 -0.75
N ASN A 398 -2.85 -19.19 0.39
CA ASN A 398 -2.81 -18.58 1.73
C ASN A 398 -3.96 -17.57 1.98
N GLY A 399 -5.12 -17.77 1.33
CA GLY A 399 -6.27 -16.87 1.41
C GLY A 399 -6.25 -15.66 0.46
N MET A 400 -5.16 -15.42 -0.29
CA MET A 400 -5.03 -14.34 -1.28
C MET A 400 -5.32 -14.81 -2.71
N THR A 401 -5.84 -13.93 -3.56
CA THR A 401 -6.06 -14.04 -5.01
C THR A 401 -4.72 -14.09 -5.76
N TYR A 402 -4.03 -15.22 -5.67
CA TYR A 402 -2.71 -15.38 -6.30
C TYR A 402 -2.77 -15.38 -7.83
N CYS A 403 -3.74 -16.08 -8.44
CA CYS A 403 -3.95 -16.06 -9.90
C CYS A 403 -5.21 -15.28 -10.29
N THR A 404 -5.12 -14.54 -11.39
CA THR A 404 -6.24 -13.83 -12.03
C THR A 404 -6.28 -14.21 -13.51
N GLY A 405 -6.90 -15.36 -13.82
CA GLY A 405 -6.78 -16.00 -15.12
C GLY A 405 -5.40 -16.66 -15.29
N PRO A 406 -4.75 -16.54 -16.47
CA PRO A 406 -3.52 -17.28 -16.77
C PRO A 406 -2.23 -16.65 -16.19
N GLU A 407 -2.34 -15.54 -15.44
CA GLU A 407 -1.21 -14.78 -14.86
C GLU A 407 -1.41 -14.57 -13.34
N THR A 408 -0.33 -14.35 -12.59
CA THR A 408 -0.43 -14.00 -11.17
C THR A 408 -0.91 -12.55 -10.98
N ALA A 409 -1.65 -12.26 -9.91
CA ALA A 409 -2.07 -10.89 -9.61
C ALA A 409 -0.86 -9.97 -9.36
N GLY A 410 0.15 -10.46 -8.64
CA GLY A 410 1.41 -9.75 -8.41
C GLY A 410 2.14 -9.37 -9.70
N GLU A 411 2.36 -10.31 -10.63
CA GLU A 411 3.00 -9.99 -11.93
C GLU A 411 2.22 -8.95 -12.72
N ARG A 412 0.88 -8.91 -12.63
CA ARG A 412 0.10 -7.85 -13.30
C ARG A 412 0.44 -6.45 -12.79
N ILE A 413 0.77 -6.29 -11.50
CA ILE A 413 1.19 -4.99 -10.97
C ILE A 413 2.67 -4.73 -11.28
N LEU A 414 3.55 -5.73 -11.16
CA LEU A 414 4.97 -5.61 -11.56
C LEU A 414 5.10 -5.15 -13.03
N ASN A 415 4.34 -5.76 -13.95
CA ASN A 415 4.32 -5.40 -15.36
C ASN A 415 3.78 -3.97 -15.60
N LEU A 416 2.86 -3.48 -14.76
CA LEU A 416 2.37 -2.10 -14.82
C LEU A 416 3.39 -1.09 -14.29
N VAL A 417 4.23 -1.45 -13.31
CA VAL A 417 5.38 -0.63 -12.90
C VAL A 417 6.32 -0.45 -14.10
N GLU A 418 6.69 -1.54 -14.76
CA GLU A 418 7.62 -1.51 -15.90
C GLU A 418 7.06 -0.70 -17.06
N ASP A 419 5.84 -1.00 -17.53
CA ASP A 419 5.25 -0.28 -18.67
C ASP A 419 5.02 1.20 -18.36
N PHE A 420 4.66 1.58 -17.13
CA PHE A 420 4.56 2.99 -16.72
C PHE A 420 5.92 3.68 -16.70
N ALA A 421 6.89 3.09 -16.01
CA ALA A 421 8.22 3.66 -15.82
C ALA A 421 8.96 3.85 -17.16
N VAL A 422 8.93 2.84 -18.03
CA VAL A 422 9.59 2.88 -19.34
C VAL A 422 8.90 3.88 -20.28
N THR A 423 7.57 4.02 -20.21
CA THR A 423 6.84 5.04 -20.99
C THR A 423 7.21 6.46 -20.59
N PHE A 424 7.41 6.71 -19.29
CA PHE A 424 7.65 8.06 -18.77
C PHE A 424 9.08 8.34 -18.33
N LYS A 425 10.07 7.48 -18.64
CA LYS A 425 11.49 7.67 -18.23
C LYS A 425 12.16 8.97 -18.70
N GLN A 426 11.59 9.65 -19.70
CA GLN A 426 12.03 10.96 -20.21
C GLN A 426 11.19 12.14 -19.70
N ASN A 427 10.12 11.88 -18.93
CA ASN A 427 9.12 12.85 -18.50
C ASN A 427 9.01 12.87 -16.97
N PRO A 428 8.66 14.00 -16.33
CA PRO A 428 8.37 14.04 -14.90
C PRO A 428 7.23 13.07 -14.55
N HIS A 429 7.45 12.11 -13.65
CA HIS A 429 6.41 11.16 -13.23
C HIS A 429 6.42 10.80 -11.74
N PHE A 430 5.24 10.47 -11.22
CA PHE A 430 5.02 9.97 -9.85
C PHE A 430 4.18 8.68 -9.93
N GLY A 431 4.80 7.53 -9.69
CA GLY A 431 4.16 6.22 -9.68
C GLY A 431 3.90 5.71 -8.28
N PHE A 432 2.72 5.15 -8.02
CA PHE A 432 2.39 4.45 -6.79
C PHE A 432 1.81 3.06 -7.10
N PHE A 433 2.58 2.01 -6.88
CA PHE A 433 2.19 0.64 -7.24
C PHE A 433 2.28 -0.26 -6.01
N TRP A 434 1.21 -0.98 -5.70
CA TRP A 434 1.08 -1.73 -4.44
C TRP A 434 0.63 -3.17 -4.67
N MET A 435 1.23 -4.12 -3.94
CA MET A 435 0.95 -5.54 -4.06
C MET A 435 0.61 -6.18 -2.70
N ASN A 436 -0.56 -6.81 -2.65
CA ASN A 436 -1.14 -7.52 -1.52
C ASN A 436 -1.16 -9.06 -1.76
N SER A 437 -1.39 -9.47 -3.01
CA SER A 437 -1.76 -10.84 -3.40
C SER A 437 -0.76 -11.96 -3.08
N PHE A 438 0.47 -11.63 -2.71
CA PHE A 438 1.54 -12.58 -2.43
C PHE A 438 2.28 -12.35 -1.11
N SER A 439 1.71 -11.58 -0.18
CA SER A 439 2.35 -11.28 1.11
C SER A 439 1.36 -11.25 2.29
N HIS A 440 0.34 -10.39 2.21
CA HIS A 440 -0.58 -9.97 3.28
C HIS A 440 -0.95 -11.05 4.31
N ASN A 441 -1.36 -12.25 3.88
CA ASN A 441 -1.83 -13.29 4.80
C ASN A 441 -0.76 -14.26 5.37
N ASN A 442 0.47 -14.30 4.85
CA ASN A 442 1.44 -15.32 5.28
C ASN A 442 2.90 -14.97 4.92
N VAL A 443 3.78 -14.94 5.94
CA VAL A 443 5.22 -14.56 5.90
C VAL A 443 6.09 -15.29 4.87
N ASN A 444 5.64 -16.44 4.35
CA ASN A 444 6.39 -17.25 3.40
C ASN A 444 5.94 -17.06 1.95
N SER A 445 4.78 -16.44 1.74
CA SER A 445 4.24 -16.13 0.41
C SER A 445 5.18 -15.29 -0.46
N PRO A 446 5.94 -14.30 0.06
CA PRO A 446 6.82 -13.47 -0.78
C PRO A 446 7.92 -14.25 -1.51
N SER A 447 8.36 -15.38 -0.93
CA SER A 447 9.32 -16.28 -1.56
C SER A 447 8.82 -16.97 -2.84
N MET A 448 7.51 -16.94 -3.10
CA MET A 448 6.95 -17.35 -4.39
C MET A 448 7.21 -16.33 -5.51
N MET A 449 7.51 -15.08 -5.18
CA MET A 449 7.63 -13.97 -6.14
C MET A 449 9.02 -13.31 -6.16
N ASP A 450 9.91 -13.67 -5.24
CA ASP A 450 11.30 -13.19 -5.14
C ASP A 450 11.99 -12.97 -6.50
N SER A 451 12.22 -14.03 -7.29
CA SER A 451 12.88 -13.92 -8.59
C SER A 451 12.16 -13.01 -9.59
N LYS A 452 10.83 -12.84 -9.46
CA LYS A 452 10.01 -11.94 -10.31
C LYS A 452 10.13 -10.47 -9.88
N THR A 453 10.17 -10.19 -8.58
CA THR A 453 10.45 -8.85 -8.08
C THR A 453 11.89 -8.44 -8.40
N LYS A 454 12.86 -9.34 -8.21
CA LYS A 454 14.25 -9.16 -8.69
C LYS A 454 14.33 -8.90 -10.19
N GLN A 455 13.51 -9.60 -11.00
CA GLN A 455 13.45 -9.38 -12.45
C GLN A 455 12.93 -7.98 -12.78
N LEU A 456 11.85 -7.50 -12.15
CA LEU A 456 11.34 -6.13 -12.35
C LEU A 456 12.42 -5.09 -12.10
N LEU A 457 13.11 -5.16 -10.95
CA LEU A 457 14.12 -4.15 -10.61
C LEU A 457 15.26 -4.12 -11.64
N ALA A 458 15.75 -5.29 -12.06
CA ALA A 458 16.77 -5.40 -13.11
C ALA A 458 16.26 -4.94 -14.49
N ASN A 459 14.98 -5.15 -14.82
CA ASN A 459 14.38 -4.65 -16.06
C ASN A 459 14.28 -3.11 -16.07
N LEU A 460 13.91 -2.50 -14.93
CA LEU A 460 13.85 -1.04 -14.78
C LEU A 460 15.24 -0.40 -14.95
N GLU A 461 16.28 -1.01 -14.39
CA GLU A 461 17.67 -0.62 -14.59
C GLU A 461 18.10 -0.73 -16.07
N ALA A 462 17.88 -1.90 -16.69
CA ALA A 462 18.22 -2.17 -18.09
C ALA A 462 17.44 -1.31 -19.10
N ASN A 463 16.35 -0.65 -18.67
CA ASN A 463 15.59 0.31 -19.45
C ASN A 463 15.86 1.77 -19.05
N ASP A 464 17.00 2.11 -18.43
CA ASP A 464 17.42 3.46 -18.04
C ASP A 464 16.54 4.18 -16.99
N VAL A 465 15.56 3.52 -16.35
CA VAL A 465 14.61 4.20 -15.46
C VAL A 465 15.33 4.88 -14.28
N TYR A 466 16.38 4.23 -13.77
CA TYR A 466 17.21 4.69 -12.65
C TYR A 466 17.94 6.00 -12.96
N ASN A 467 18.10 6.38 -14.24
CA ASN A 467 18.82 7.59 -14.62
C ASN A 467 18.05 8.89 -14.29
N ASN A 468 16.72 8.85 -14.13
CA ASN A 468 15.88 10.03 -13.85
C ASN A 468 14.93 9.86 -12.65
N THR A 469 14.91 8.68 -12.01
CA THR A 469 13.84 8.27 -11.09
C THR A 469 14.40 7.83 -9.74
N LEU A 470 13.90 8.43 -8.66
CA LEU A 470 14.00 7.88 -7.31
C LEU A 470 13.03 6.71 -7.17
N ILE A 471 13.56 5.50 -7.05
CA ILE A 471 12.73 4.31 -6.78
C ILE A 471 12.73 4.04 -5.29
N ILE A 472 11.52 3.95 -4.72
CA ILE A 472 11.27 3.68 -3.30
C ILE A 472 10.60 2.31 -3.24
N PHE A 473 11.38 1.29 -2.85
CA PHE A 473 10.92 -0.08 -2.72
C PHE A 473 10.69 -0.36 -1.22
N LEU A 474 9.43 -0.62 -0.82
CA LEU A 474 9.04 -0.60 0.59
C LEU A 474 7.89 -1.54 0.97
N SER A 475 7.71 -1.70 2.28
CA SER A 475 6.46 -2.09 2.92
C SER A 475 6.00 -0.98 3.88
N ASP A 476 4.77 -1.08 4.39
CA ASP A 476 4.18 -0.13 5.34
C ASP A 476 4.18 -0.69 6.79
N HIS A 477 4.12 -2.01 6.93
CA HIS A 477 4.26 -2.77 8.17
C HIS A 477 4.69 -4.21 7.88
N GLY A 478 5.22 -4.93 8.87
CA GLY A 478 5.41 -6.38 8.77
C GLY A 478 4.12 -7.18 9.05
N MET A 479 4.28 -8.48 9.30
CA MET A 479 3.14 -9.41 9.43
C MET A 479 2.27 -9.14 10.67
N ARG A 480 1.02 -8.73 10.43
CA ARG A 480 0.05 -8.34 11.47
C ARG A 480 -0.41 -9.48 12.41
N PHE A 481 -0.37 -10.73 11.98
CA PHE A 481 -1.07 -11.83 12.67
C PHE A 481 -0.37 -13.21 12.50
N GLY A 482 -0.82 -14.20 13.28
CA GLY A 482 -0.24 -15.54 13.34
C GLY A 482 0.87 -15.66 14.39
N ASP A 483 1.24 -16.89 14.74
CA ASP A 483 2.02 -17.18 15.96
C ASP A 483 3.43 -16.55 16.00
N ILE A 484 3.99 -16.12 14.86
CA ILE A 484 5.23 -15.34 14.82
C ILE A 484 5.11 -14.05 15.63
N ARG A 485 3.95 -13.37 15.64
CA ARG A 485 3.71 -12.13 16.41
C ARG A 485 3.79 -12.29 17.93
N LEU A 486 3.82 -13.53 18.43
CA LEU A 486 3.98 -13.80 19.85
C LEU A 486 5.45 -13.79 20.30
N THR A 487 6.41 -13.83 19.38
CA THR A 487 7.84 -13.85 19.72
C THR A 487 8.42 -12.43 19.84
N PRO A 488 9.58 -12.25 20.51
CA PRO A 488 10.27 -10.96 20.54
C PRO A 488 10.61 -10.42 19.15
N THR A 489 11.10 -11.28 18.25
CA THR A 489 11.44 -10.89 16.87
C THR A 489 10.19 -10.50 16.08
N GLY A 490 9.11 -11.29 16.17
CA GLY A 490 7.84 -10.97 15.50
C GLY A 490 7.21 -9.65 15.96
N TRP A 491 7.31 -9.33 17.25
CA TRP A 491 6.86 -8.03 17.80
C TRP A 491 7.64 -6.85 17.20
N GLN A 492 8.97 -6.94 17.15
CA GLN A 492 9.81 -5.84 16.67
C GLN A 492 9.73 -5.71 15.14
N GLU A 493 9.81 -6.82 14.41
CA GLU A 493 9.87 -6.79 12.95
C GLU A 493 8.56 -6.33 12.33
N GLU A 494 7.40 -6.61 12.95
CA GLU A 494 6.13 -6.06 12.46
C GLU A 494 6.07 -4.53 12.48
N ARG A 495 6.80 -3.91 13.41
CA ARG A 495 6.91 -2.45 13.54
C ARG A 495 7.98 -1.84 12.63
N LEU A 496 8.86 -2.66 12.04
CA LEU A 496 9.97 -2.28 11.17
C LEU A 496 9.82 -2.89 9.77
N PRO A 497 8.92 -2.35 8.92
CA PRO A 497 8.83 -2.71 7.51
C PRO A 497 10.17 -2.52 6.76
N PHE A 498 10.36 -3.23 5.66
CA PHE A 498 11.50 -2.95 4.79
C PHE A 498 11.31 -1.61 4.04
N ILE A 499 12.40 -0.87 3.82
CA ILE A 499 12.40 0.28 2.91
C ILE A 499 13.79 0.48 2.30
N TYR A 500 13.83 0.72 0.99
CA TYR A 500 15.03 0.88 0.18
C TYR A 500 14.85 2.00 -0.87
N PHE A 501 15.90 2.79 -1.09
CA PHE A 501 15.90 3.93 -2.01
C PHE A 501 17.01 3.82 -3.05
N SER A 502 16.66 3.85 -4.34
CA SER A 502 17.59 3.99 -5.46
C SER A 502 17.63 5.44 -5.93
N PHE A 503 18.77 6.11 -5.79
CA PHE A 503 18.97 7.50 -6.23
C PHE A 503 19.69 7.55 -7.59
N PRO A 504 19.23 8.38 -8.55
CA PRO A 504 19.97 8.67 -9.77
C PRO A 504 21.34 9.30 -9.48
N ASN A 505 22.35 9.04 -10.32
CA ASN A 505 23.71 9.54 -10.10
C ASN A 505 23.79 11.08 -10.14
N TRP A 506 23.12 11.73 -11.09
CA TRP A 506 23.05 13.19 -11.16
C TRP A 506 22.45 13.84 -9.89
N PHE A 507 21.58 13.13 -9.15
CA PHE A 507 21.04 13.65 -7.89
C PHE A 507 22.13 13.68 -6.81
N LYS A 508 22.97 12.64 -6.74
CA LYS A 508 24.11 12.54 -5.82
C LYS A 508 25.16 13.61 -6.10
N GLU A 509 25.36 13.92 -7.39
CA GLU A 509 26.29 14.95 -7.88
C GLU A 509 25.77 16.37 -7.68
N LYS A 510 24.47 16.62 -7.92
CA LYS A 510 23.84 17.95 -7.85
C LYS A 510 23.41 18.35 -6.43
N TYR A 511 23.03 17.38 -5.59
CA TYR A 511 22.57 17.58 -4.22
C TYR A 511 23.36 16.71 -3.22
N PRO A 512 24.71 16.86 -3.17
CA PRO A 512 25.57 15.97 -2.39
C PRO A 512 25.31 16.08 -0.88
N GLU A 513 24.98 17.27 -0.37
CA GLU A 513 24.62 17.44 1.05
C GLU A 513 23.34 16.70 1.40
N GLN A 514 22.29 16.84 0.59
CA GLN A 514 20.99 16.20 0.78
C GLN A 514 21.14 14.67 0.74
N TYR A 515 21.95 14.15 -0.18
CA TYR A 515 22.25 12.72 -0.29
C TYR A 515 23.11 12.20 0.88
N LEU A 516 24.09 12.96 1.36
CA LEU A 516 24.91 12.59 2.52
C LEU A 516 24.11 12.64 3.83
N ASN A 517 23.23 13.63 4.00
CA ASN A 517 22.28 13.71 5.11
C ASN A 517 21.36 12.48 5.10
N PHE A 518 20.77 12.14 3.96
CA PHE A 518 19.96 10.94 3.78
C PHE A 518 20.71 9.66 4.15
N LYS A 519 21.97 9.52 3.72
CA LYS A 519 22.82 8.38 4.10
C LYS A 519 23.13 8.36 5.61
N SER A 520 23.25 9.52 6.27
CA SER A 520 23.44 9.60 7.72
C SER A 520 22.19 9.23 8.54
N ASN A 521 21.01 9.28 7.93
CA ASN A 521 19.72 8.93 8.55
C ASN A 521 19.44 7.41 8.58
N THR A 522 20.26 6.60 7.91
CA THR A 522 20.10 5.13 7.77
C THR A 522 20.02 4.37 9.10
N ASN A 523 20.69 4.87 10.13
CA ASN A 523 20.71 4.33 11.50
C ASN A 523 20.01 5.28 12.51
N LYS A 524 18.96 6.01 12.07
CA LYS A 524 18.11 6.87 12.91
C LYS A 524 16.68 6.33 13.00
N LEU A 525 15.94 6.79 14.00
CA LEU A 525 14.50 6.61 14.10
C LEU A 525 13.82 7.50 13.04
N THR A 526 13.22 6.87 12.04
CA THR A 526 12.57 7.55 10.89
C THR A 526 11.16 7.01 10.67
N THR A 527 10.31 7.78 10.01
CA THR A 527 8.88 7.46 9.90
C THR A 527 8.29 7.80 8.52
N PRO A 528 7.11 7.24 8.21
CA PRO A 528 6.20 7.73 7.17
C PRO A 528 6.03 9.26 7.09
N TYR A 529 6.05 9.99 8.22
CA TYR A 529 5.93 11.45 8.22
C TYR A 529 7.20 12.16 7.72
N ASP A 530 8.38 11.67 8.09
CA ASP A 530 9.64 12.20 7.54
C ASP A 530 9.69 11.99 6.02
N LEU A 531 9.17 10.85 5.54
CA LEU A 531 9.05 10.56 4.11
C LEU A 531 8.06 11.49 3.39
N TYR A 532 6.89 11.78 3.97
CA TYR A 532 5.95 12.79 3.46
C TYR A 532 6.60 14.17 3.25
N ILE A 533 7.42 14.60 4.22
CA ILE A 533 8.15 15.88 4.15
C ILE A 533 9.30 15.81 3.14
N THR A 534 9.98 14.67 3.03
CA THR A 534 11.04 14.43 2.02
C THR A 534 10.52 14.59 0.59
N LEU A 535 9.37 14.00 0.29
CA LEU A 535 8.76 14.06 -1.04
C LEU A 535 8.30 15.48 -1.41
N GLN A 536 7.83 16.25 -0.42
CA GLN A 536 7.60 17.68 -0.60
C GLN A 536 8.90 18.46 -0.87
N HIS A 537 9.98 18.13 -0.17
CA HIS A 537 11.31 18.71 -0.39
C HIS A 537 11.82 18.37 -1.83
N ILE A 538 11.46 17.23 -2.43
CA ILE A 538 11.77 16.94 -3.86
C ILE A 538 11.17 17.99 -4.81
N LEU A 539 9.95 18.49 -4.55
CA LEU A 539 9.36 19.55 -5.37
C LEU A 539 10.15 20.86 -5.26
N VAL A 540 10.61 21.20 -4.05
CA VAL A 540 11.45 22.38 -3.80
C VAL A 540 12.82 22.25 -4.49
N LEU A 541 13.51 21.11 -4.33
CA LEU A 541 14.81 20.86 -5.00
C LEU A 541 14.68 20.89 -6.52
N SER A 542 13.53 20.47 -7.06
CA SER A 542 13.23 20.54 -8.49
C SER A 542 13.03 21.97 -9.01
N GLY A 543 12.98 22.99 -8.13
CA GLY A 543 12.85 24.39 -8.52
C GLY A 543 11.40 24.85 -8.74
N PHE A 544 10.42 24.09 -8.26
CA PHE A 544 9.03 24.55 -8.23
C PHE A 544 8.82 25.53 -7.07
N ASN A 545 7.91 26.50 -7.27
CA ASN A 545 7.43 27.35 -6.18
C ASN A 545 6.49 26.54 -5.27
N TYR A 546 7.07 25.77 -4.36
CA TYR A 546 6.38 24.89 -3.43
C TYR A 546 6.72 25.25 -1.98
N THR A 547 5.71 25.30 -1.11
CA THR A 547 5.89 25.48 0.33
C THR A 547 5.70 24.13 1.02
N ILE A 548 6.74 23.63 1.68
CA ILE A 548 6.66 22.40 2.48
C ILE A 548 5.66 22.58 3.60
N LYS A 549 4.75 21.62 3.74
CA LYS A 549 3.75 21.51 4.81
C LYS A 549 4.28 20.49 5.82
N ASN A 550 4.38 20.86 7.09
CA ASN A 550 4.72 19.90 8.15
C ASN A 550 3.60 18.83 8.28
N SER A 551 3.88 17.73 8.96
CA SER A 551 2.88 16.70 9.25
C SER A 551 1.97 17.16 10.39
N ASP A 552 0.65 17.21 10.18
CA ASP A 552 -0.35 17.50 11.23
C ASP A 552 -0.20 16.57 12.44
N ALA A 553 0.29 15.35 12.21
CA ALA A 553 0.52 14.34 13.24
C ALA A 553 1.97 14.28 13.77
N CYS A 554 2.89 15.04 13.18
CA CYS A 554 4.27 15.20 13.63
C CYS A 554 4.85 16.54 13.14
N PRO A 555 4.53 17.67 13.81
CA PRO A 555 4.99 19.00 13.38
C PRO A 555 6.51 19.14 13.34
N GLU A 556 7.22 18.39 14.21
CA GLU A 556 8.69 18.35 14.33
C GLU A 556 9.36 17.28 13.46
N CYS A 557 8.61 16.56 12.60
CA CYS A 557 9.21 15.66 11.62
C CYS A 557 9.92 16.48 10.52
N LEU A 558 10.96 15.91 9.92
CA LEU A 558 11.88 16.61 9.01
C LEU A 558 12.02 15.89 7.68
N SER A 559 12.56 16.59 6.67
CA SER A 559 12.99 15.92 5.44
C SER A 559 14.15 14.97 5.74
N LEU A 560 14.15 13.80 5.12
CA LEU A 560 15.28 12.87 5.15
C LEU A 560 16.49 13.40 4.35
N PHE A 561 16.35 14.53 3.64
CA PHE A 561 17.48 15.30 3.09
C PHE A 561 18.14 16.24 4.10
N GLU A 562 17.59 16.34 5.31
CA GLU A 562 18.16 17.03 6.47
C GLU A 562 18.62 15.98 7.50
N LYS A 563 19.31 16.40 8.56
CA LYS A 563 19.89 15.46 9.55
C LYS A 563 18.86 15.14 10.63
N VAL A 564 18.33 13.91 10.64
CA VAL A 564 17.43 13.43 11.68
C VAL A 564 18.20 13.34 13.01
N PRO A 565 17.70 13.94 14.12
CA PRO A 565 18.42 13.97 15.40
C PRO A 565 18.79 12.57 15.91
N SER A 566 20.01 12.42 16.46
CA SER A 566 20.43 11.17 17.11
C SER A 566 19.59 10.87 18.35
N GLU A 567 19.34 11.90 19.17
CA GLU A 567 18.58 11.80 20.43
C GLU A 567 17.08 12.05 20.21
N ARG A 568 16.50 11.41 19.19
CA ARG A 568 15.06 11.45 18.88
C ARG A 568 14.30 10.36 19.66
N SER A 569 13.22 10.72 20.34
CA SER A 569 12.28 9.76 20.95
C SER A 569 11.16 9.34 19.98
N CYS A 570 10.30 8.40 20.41
CA CYS A 570 9.10 8.04 19.66
C CYS A 570 8.10 9.20 19.54
N GLU A 571 7.98 10.04 20.57
CA GLU A 571 7.08 11.19 20.59
C GLU A 571 7.56 12.28 19.62
N GLU A 572 8.88 12.53 19.59
CA GLU A 572 9.57 13.41 18.63
C GLU A 572 9.58 12.85 17.19
N ALA A 573 9.02 11.65 16.99
CA ALA A 573 8.76 11.02 15.70
C ALA A 573 7.25 10.85 15.41
N GLY A 574 6.36 11.28 16.30
CA GLY A 574 4.90 11.10 16.18
C GLY A 574 4.42 9.65 16.36
N ILE A 575 5.26 8.75 16.89
CA ILE A 575 4.97 7.34 17.13
C ILE A 575 4.39 7.17 18.54
N VAL A 576 3.16 6.66 18.65
CA VAL A 576 2.54 6.38 19.96
C VAL A 576 3.11 5.10 20.59
N ASP A 577 3.06 5.02 21.93
CA ASP A 577 3.78 4.02 22.75
C ASP A 577 3.56 2.55 22.38
N HIS A 578 2.43 2.18 21.73
CA HIS A 578 2.19 0.81 21.27
C HIS A 578 2.97 0.44 19.99
N TRP A 579 3.25 1.40 19.12
CA TRP A 579 4.00 1.20 17.87
C TRP A 579 5.49 1.53 18.02
N CYS A 580 5.87 2.15 19.13
CA CYS A 580 7.24 2.49 19.50
C CYS A 580 8.14 1.25 19.71
N THR A 581 9.17 1.09 18.88
CA THR A 581 10.16 0.01 19.01
C THR A 581 11.30 0.32 19.98
N CYS A 582 11.52 1.60 20.32
CA CYS A 582 12.59 2.08 21.19
C CYS A 582 12.56 1.54 22.64
N ALA A 583 11.46 0.91 23.06
CA ALA A 583 11.17 0.54 24.46
C ALA A 583 11.88 -0.73 24.97
N GLY A 584 12.52 -1.52 24.09
CA GLY A 584 13.42 -2.61 24.47
C GLY A 584 12.83 -3.62 25.47
N TYR A 585 11.65 -4.18 25.17
CA TYR A 585 10.91 -5.05 26.09
C TYR A 585 11.68 -6.32 26.52
N VAL A 586 11.76 -6.54 27.84
CA VAL A 586 12.36 -7.72 28.48
C VAL A 586 11.26 -8.57 29.10
N GLU A 587 11.37 -9.90 28.99
CA GLU A 587 10.40 -10.81 29.60
C GLU A 587 10.48 -10.78 31.13
N LYS A 588 9.38 -10.40 31.80
CA LYS A 588 9.23 -10.44 33.27
C LYS A 588 7.98 -11.26 33.57
N LYS A 589 8.15 -12.36 34.31
CA LYS A 589 7.04 -13.00 35.01
C LYS A 589 6.59 -12.05 36.12
N LEU A 590 5.38 -11.51 35.99
CA LEU A 590 4.73 -10.70 37.01
C LEU A 590 4.13 -11.59 38.11
N GLU A 591 3.93 -11.03 39.30
CA GLU A 591 3.23 -11.72 40.39
C GLU A 591 1.74 -11.96 40.05
N PRO A 592 1.07 -12.95 40.68
CA PRO A 592 -0.32 -13.27 40.37
C PRO A 592 -1.28 -12.08 40.50
N GLU A 593 -1.04 -11.18 41.46
CA GLU A 593 -1.84 -9.98 41.68
C GLU A 593 -1.60 -8.91 40.61
N GLU A 594 -0.33 -8.65 40.24
CA GLU A 594 0.03 -7.77 39.10
C GLU A 594 -0.67 -8.26 37.82
N GLN A 595 -0.61 -9.57 37.55
CA GLN A 595 -1.26 -10.20 36.40
C GLN A 595 -2.79 -10.02 36.43
N GLU A 596 -3.44 -10.23 37.57
CA GLU A 596 -4.89 -10.12 37.68
C GLU A 596 -5.37 -8.68 37.53
N LYS A 597 -4.63 -7.70 38.08
CA LYS A 597 -4.91 -6.28 37.86
C LYS A 597 -4.86 -5.91 36.38
N LEU A 598 -3.83 -6.37 35.65
CA LEU A 598 -3.71 -6.14 34.20
C LEU A 598 -4.82 -6.84 33.39
N LYS A 599 -5.18 -8.09 33.72
CA LYS A 599 -6.30 -8.81 33.08
C LYS A 599 -7.62 -8.06 33.26
N LYS A 600 -7.94 -7.67 34.50
CA LYS A 600 -9.18 -6.96 34.83
C LYS A 600 -9.28 -5.63 34.08
N PHE A 601 -8.23 -4.81 34.15
CA PHE A 601 -8.16 -3.53 33.45
C PHE A 601 -8.39 -3.68 31.93
N PHE A 602 -7.71 -4.65 31.30
CA PHE A 602 -7.89 -4.92 29.86
C PHE A 602 -9.32 -5.35 29.51
N LEU A 603 -9.96 -6.22 30.31
CA LEU A 603 -11.33 -6.66 30.07
C LEU A 603 -12.34 -5.50 30.24
N GLU A 604 -12.10 -4.61 31.20
CA GLU A 604 -12.89 -3.39 31.38
C GLU A 604 -12.75 -2.45 30.18
N GLU A 605 -11.54 -2.22 29.65
CA GLU A 605 -11.34 -1.39 28.45
C GLU A 605 -11.95 -2.00 27.18
N ILE A 606 -11.81 -3.31 26.93
CA ILE A 606 -12.50 -3.95 25.80
C ILE A 606 -14.03 -3.85 25.95
N GLN A 607 -14.58 -3.99 27.16
CA GLN A 607 -16.01 -3.81 27.40
C GLN A 607 -16.46 -2.36 27.13
N LYS A 608 -15.66 -1.35 27.52
CA LYS A 608 -15.92 0.07 27.19
C LYS A 608 -15.90 0.31 25.68
N ILE A 609 -14.90 -0.23 24.97
CA ILE A 609 -14.81 -0.14 23.50
C ILE A 609 -16.04 -0.77 22.83
N ILE A 610 -16.47 -1.96 23.28
CA ILE A 610 -17.66 -2.65 22.76
C ILE A 610 -18.95 -1.86 23.06
N GLN A 611 -19.06 -1.23 24.23
CA GLN A 611 -20.20 -0.40 24.62
C GLN A 611 -20.28 0.91 23.82
N SER A 612 -19.16 1.60 23.63
CA SER A 612 -19.08 2.89 22.91
C SER A 612 -19.46 2.85 21.42
N ARG A 613 -19.77 1.67 20.87
CA ARG A 613 -20.09 1.44 19.44
C ARG A 613 -21.29 0.50 19.23
N ASP A 614 -22.24 0.49 20.17
CA ASP A 614 -23.48 -0.29 20.10
C ASP A 614 -23.25 -1.81 19.94
N GLY A 615 -22.14 -2.31 20.47
CA GLY A 615 -21.73 -3.71 20.41
C GLY A 615 -22.21 -4.57 21.60
N ASN A 616 -22.60 -3.96 22.72
CA ASN A 616 -22.94 -4.66 23.97
C ASN A 616 -23.93 -5.83 23.79
N ASP A 617 -24.93 -5.64 22.93
CA ASP A 617 -25.98 -6.64 22.74
C ASP A 617 -25.60 -7.70 21.71
N LYS A 618 -24.62 -7.41 20.85
CA LYS A 618 -24.15 -8.25 19.73
C LYS A 618 -22.90 -9.07 20.07
N CYS A 619 -22.04 -8.59 20.96
CA CYS A 619 -20.73 -9.17 21.25
C CYS A 619 -20.72 -9.92 22.60
N ILE A 620 -20.06 -11.08 22.65
CA ILE A 620 -19.79 -11.85 23.87
C ILE A 620 -18.73 -11.11 24.72
N ARG A 621 -18.87 -11.20 26.05
CA ARG A 621 -17.83 -10.76 27.00
C ARG A 621 -16.75 -11.81 27.12
N TYR A 622 -15.50 -11.39 27.02
CA TYR A 622 -14.34 -12.28 27.17
C TYR A 622 -14.03 -12.60 28.64
N SER A 623 -13.46 -13.78 28.88
CA SER A 623 -12.61 -14.06 30.04
C SER A 623 -11.19 -14.38 29.57
N VAL A 624 -10.16 -14.06 30.38
CA VAL A 624 -8.76 -14.35 30.03
C VAL A 624 -8.41 -15.78 30.43
N GLU A 625 -7.89 -16.56 29.47
CA GLU A 625 -7.36 -17.91 29.68
C GLU A 625 -5.87 -17.88 30.06
N SER A 626 -5.09 -17.04 29.39
CA SER A 626 -3.64 -16.89 29.65
C SER A 626 -3.17 -15.47 29.38
N ILE A 627 -2.24 -14.99 30.21
CA ILE A 627 -1.52 -13.73 30.04
C ILE A 627 -0.02 -14.02 29.91
N SER A 628 0.69 -13.22 29.10
CA SER A 628 2.16 -13.20 29.02
C SER A 628 2.63 -11.75 28.91
N THR A 629 3.71 -11.41 29.62
CA THR A 629 4.10 -10.03 29.91
C THR A 629 5.56 -9.77 29.64
N ARG A 630 5.85 -8.66 28.98
CA ARG A 630 7.21 -8.08 28.86
C ARG A 630 7.17 -6.65 29.36
N ILE A 631 8.18 -6.23 30.12
CA ILE A 631 8.30 -4.87 30.64
C ILE A 631 9.37 -4.12 29.84
N SER A 632 9.11 -2.86 29.49
CA SER A 632 10.08 -1.99 28.81
C SER A 632 11.34 -1.80 29.65
N GLN A 633 12.48 -1.58 28.99
CA GLN A 633 13.62 -0.96 29.66
C GLN A 633 13.23 0.43 30.17
N LYS A 634 13.74 0.84 31.34
CA LYS A 634 13.48 2.16 31.89
C LYS A 634 14.19 3.21 31.04
N PHE A 635 13.42 4.04 30.35
CA PHE A 635 13.93 5.21 29.64
C PHE A 635 14.56 6.22 30.62
N SER A 636 15.62 6.91 30.18
CA SER A 636 16.23 8.01 30.95
C SER A 636 15.36 9.28 30.99
N TYR A 637 14.42 9.42 30.06
CA TYR A 637 13.64 10.64 29.80
C TYR A 637 12.13 10.49 30.05
N LYS A 638 11.65 9.32 30.54
CA LYS A 638 10.26 9.11 30.97
C LYS A 638 10.20 8.56 32.40
N THR A 639 9.16 8.95 33.14
CA THR A 639 8.76 8.33 34.40
C THR A 639 8.03 7.00 34.18
N ASN A 640 7.17 6.96 33.15
CA ASN A 640 6.39 5.79 32.74
C ASN A 640 7.27 4.58 32.42
N SER A 641 6.82 3.42 32.90
CA SER A 641 7.19 2.09 32.40
C SER A 641 6.02 1.49 31.62
N TYR A 642 6.32 0.51 30.76
CA TYR A 642 5.34 -0.09 29.85
C TYR A 642 5.30 -1.60 30.02
N ALA A 643 4.10 -2.14 30.24
CA ALA A 643 3.80 -3.55 30.12
C ALA A 643 3.26 -3.84 28.72
N LEU A 644 4.03 -4.58 27.92
CA LEU A 644 3.55 -5.23 26.70
C LEU A 644 2.88 -6.54 27.10
N VAL A 645 1.58 -6.64 26.87
CA VAL A 645 0.73 -7.71 27.40
C VAL A 645 0.08 -8.50 26.26
N TYR A 646 0.36 -9.80 26.24
CA TYR A 646 -0.26 -10.78 25.34
C TYR A 646 -1.34 -11.56 26.07
N LEU A 647 -2.54 -11.63 25.49
CA LEU A 647 -3.72 -12.19 26.14
C LEU A 647 -4.41 -13.19 25.21
N ARG A 648 -4.63 -14.41 25.71
CA ARG A 648 -5.56 -15.37 25.10
C ARG A 648 -6.85 -15.40 25.92
N THR A 649 -7.99 -15.39 25.25
CA THR A 649 -9.30 -15.28 25.90
C THR A 649 -10.30 -16.30 25.36
N ASN A 650 -11.32 -16.59 26.17
CA ASN A 650 -12.53 -17.30 25.77
C ASN A 650 -13.69 -16.28 25.63
N PRO A 651 -14.46 -16.25 24.52
CA PRO A 651 -14.29 -17.01 23.29
C PRO A 651 -12.99 -16.64 22.55
N LYS A 652 -12.46 -17.60 21.78
CA LYS A 652 -11.09 -17.56 21.25
C LYS A 652 -10.72 -16.21 20.60
N ALA A 653 -9.79 -15.51 21.24
CA ALA A 653 -9.09 -14.36 20.68
C ALA A 653 -7.66 -14.27 21.23
N VAL A 654 -6.79 -13.64 20.45
CA VAL A 654 -5.40 -13.33 20.80
C VAL A 654 -5.18 -11.83 20.64
N PHE A 655 -4.95 -11.13 21.75
CA PHE A 655 -4.70 -9.70 21.78
C PHE A 655 -3.25 -9.40 22.22
N GLU A 656 -2.70 -8.31 21.72
CA GLU A 656 -1.45 -7.68 22.17
C GLU A 656 -1.77 -6.23 22.51
N THR A 657 -1.38 -5.72 23.67
CA THR A 657 -1.62 -4.32 24.05
C THR A 657 -0.42 -3.77 24.82
N THR A 658 -0.24 -2.46 24.78
CA THR A 658 0.71 -1.77 25.66
C THR A 658 -0.06 -1.06 26.77
N ILE A 659 0.32 -1.26 28.03
CA ILE A 659 -0.24 -0.58 29.21
C ILE A 659 0.89 0.21 29.87
N SER A 660 0.73 1.52 30.03
CA SER A 660 1.69 2.37 30.73
C SER A 660 1.30 2.56 32.20
N TYR A 661 2.31 2.70 33.05
CA TYR A 661 2.18 2.85 34.49
C TYR A 661 3.39 3.60 35.08
N GLU A 662 3.20 4.29 36.21
CA GLU A 662 4.28 4.95 36.96
C GLU A 662 4.62 4.18 38.24
N GLY A 663 5.91 3.94 38.48
CA GLY A 663 6.37 3.24 39.69
C GLY A 663 6.04 1.74 39.65
N ASP A 664 5.06 1.32 40.45
CA ASP A 664 4.69 -0.07 40.67
C ASP A 664 3.30 -0.41 40.09
N ILE A 665 3.14 -1.61 39.54
CA ILE A 665 1.91 -2.02 38.84
C ILE A 665 0.71 -2.09 39.78
N MET A 666 0.87 -2.46 41.06
CA MET A 666 -0.25 -2.60 42.00
C MET A 666 -0.76 -1.26 42.52
N SER A 667 0.13 -0.32 42.82
CA SER A 667 -0.18 1.02 43.32
C SER A 667 -0.56 2.05 42.23
N SER A 668 -0.10 1.88 41.00
CA SER A 668 -0.29 2.85 39.91
C SER A 668 -1.71 2.92 39.34
N ASN A 669 -2.04 4.08 38.74
CA ASN A 669 -3.07 4.13 37.70
C ASN A 669 -2.50 3.54 36.41
N LEU A 670 -3.32 2.76 35.69
CA LEU A 670 -2.95 2.14 34.42
C LEU A 670 -3.56 2.95 33.27
N THR A 671 -2.79 3.17 32.20
CA THR A 671 -3.29 3.76 30.95
C THR A 671 -3.12 2.77 29.81
N LEU A 672 -4.17 2.59 29.01
CA LEU A 672 -4.17 1.70 27.86
C LEU A 672 -3.67 2.45 26.61
N GLY A 673 -2.70 1.88 25.90
CA GLY A 673 -2.36 2.26 24.53
C GLY A 673 -3.28 1.58 23.50
N ASP A 674 -2.82 1.47 22.26
CA ASP A 674 -3.55 0.67 21.25
C ASP A 674 -3.57 -0.82 21.61
N ILE A 675 -4.65 -1.49 21.18
CA ILE A 675 -4.79 -2.94 21.20
C ILE A 675 -4.62 -3.47 19.77
N SER A 676 -3.69 -4.40 19.60
CA SER A 676 -3.51 -5.27 18.43
C SER A 676 -4.30 -6.58 18.58
N ARG A 677 -4.72 -7.17 17.45
CA ARG A 677 -5.47 -8.44 17.38
C ARG A 677 -4.73 -9.38 16.43
N LEU A 678 -4.17 -10.46 16.99
CA LEU A 678 -3.15 -11.28 16.33
C LEU A 678 -3.70 -12.53 15.62
N ASP A 679 -5.01 -12.76 15.68
CA ASP A 679 -5.73 -13.84 14.99
C ASP A 679 -6.88 -13.29 14.11
N PHE A 680 -7.25 -14.06 13.07
CA PHE A 680 -8.29 -13.66 12.12
C PHE A 680 -9.69 -13.60 12.76
N TYR A 681 -10.26 -12.38 12.85
CA TYR A 681 -11.54 -12.10 13.52
C TYR A 681 -12.74 -11.93 12.57
N ASN A 682 -12.54 -11.91 11.25
CA ASN A 682 -13.62 -11.62 10.28
C ASN A 682 -14.76 -12.68 10.30
N THR A 683 -14.44 -13.95 10.62
CA THR A 683 -15.43 -15.02 10.78
C THR A 683 -16.36 -14.83 11.97
N HIS A 684 -15.81 -14.31 13.09
CA HIS A 684 -16.48 -14.21 14.38
C HIS A 684 -17.12 -12.85 14.65
N SER A 685 -16.89 -11.85 13.80
CA SER A 685 -17.36 -10.46 13.95
C SER A 685 -18.46 -10.07 12.96
N LYS A 686 -19.21 -11.03 12.41
CA LYS A 686 -20.20 -10.82 11.31
C LYS A 686 -21.40 -9.97 11.71
N CYS A 687 -21.83 -10.03 12.97
CA CYS A 687 -22.96 -9.29 13.55
C CYS A 687 -22.75 -7.76 13.65
N VAL A 688 -21.52 -7.27 13.47
CA VAL A 688 -21.19 -5.84 13.52
C VAL A 688 -20.66 -5.34 12.18
N SER A 689 -21.11 -4.14 11.80
CA SER A 689 -20.77 -3.47 10.54
C SER A 689 -19.59 -2.48 10.66
N ASP A 690 -19.33 -1.93 11.86
CA ASP A 690 -18.18 -1.04 12.08
C ASP A 690 -16.86 -1.82 12.16
N ASP A 691 -15.91 -1.45 11.32
CA ASP A 691 -14.67 -2.21 11.09
C ASP A 691 -13.66 -2.12 12.24
N TYR A 692 -13.73 -1.06 13.05
CA TYR A 692 -12.96 -0.94 14.29
C TYR A 692 -13.56 -1.86 15.36
N LEU A 693 -14.88 -1.80 15.59
CA LEU A 693 -15.57 -2.72 16.51
C LEU A 693 -15.37 -4.20 16.14
N LYS A 694 -15.27 -4.54 14.84
CA LYS A 694 -14.98 -5.91 14.38
C LYS A 694 -13.73 -6.53 15.01
N LYS A 695 -12.69 -5.73 15.29
CA LYS A 695 -11.42 -6.18 15.91
C LYS A 695 -11.63 -6.74 17.32
N TYR A 696 -12.63 -6.21 18.02
CA TYR A 696 -12.96 -6.53 19.42
C TYR A 696 -14.15 -7.48 19.54
N CYS A 697 -15.13 -7.41 18.63
CA CYS A 697 -16.37 -8.17 18.74
C CYS A 697 -16.23 -9.64 18.34
N PHE A 698 -16.47 -10.55 19.29
CA PHE A 698 -16.88 -11.93 18.99
C PHE A 698 -18.40 -12.01 19.14
N CYS A 699 -19.13 -12.42 18.11
CA CYS A 699 -20.59 -12.38 18.11
C CYS A 699 -21.21 -13.37 19.09
N LYS A 700 -22.30 -12.97 19.73
CA LYS A 700 -23.31 -13.90 20.26
C LYS A 700 -23.94 -14.64 19.07
N ASN A 701 -24.17 -15.94 19.23
CA ASN A 701 -24.73 -16.80 18.19
C ASN A 701 -26.18 -16.41 17.85
#